data_AF-B8GJX5-F1
#
_entry.id   AF-B8GJX5-F1
#
_cell.length_a   1.000
_cell.length_b   1.000
_cell.length_c   1.000
_cell.angle_alpha   90.00
_cell.angle_beta   90.00
_cell.angle_gamma   90.00
#
_symmetry.space_group_name_H-M   'P 1'
#
loop_
_entity.id
_entity.type
_entity.pdbx_description
1 polymer ?
#
loop_
_entity_poly.entity_id
_entity_poly.type
_entity_poly.pdbx_seq_one_letter_code
_entity_poly.pdbx_strand_id
1 'polypeptide(L)'
;MVSSLRVLSLLSLTALLVLFLSSIPGPAEATVKIVPLGDSITKGSTQTADEAQYPTYRYWLWHSLQDNGYDVDFVGSWDQPRFQDFSFDQDNEGHGGYTTDGILNGASDDPWQGHLSGWLGSYSPDIALVELGTNDVLHQVPADQSIRNLEAIIDTLRDRNPHVKILVGTVIPTSIYRENLIALNQRIPEVAADKSTTASPVKIVDLYSGYDGLADNQLPLGVHPNLQGEKKIAAKWYNALVPLLDSSTPTPTPTSTPTSTPKPTPTQDSHLITGPVKITVPGTYTLANDITGSSSQVGIEIASSNVVLEGNEHTISGTGQDGSCGVFVSSSDTPISGVVIRNLKVSNWGYGIYYYQGVTGGTVTGCEVTGNSFAGVVLYSGGDRTTIRGNTITRNIRGVYLANVDGAGVVDNMLKNQNNAVFAGTVTSTVWALPVQAGTNIAGGPSLGGNYWGSTAGTGFSDTASDADHDGFSDQQYTVWGGNVDPLPLVTYVPPTPTPSPTPTPTFTPGPFTSLTVPGTLQAEQYDNGGEGTAYHDTTPGNQGGEYRQDDVDIESGASGYDLCFIRTGEWVNYTMQVATAGDYTAAFRAASWGDDHTITLSIDGTVAGTVVLADTGSSEVYADTAIPVSLPSGTHTLTLEFTGDGENLDYVVFTAVPVSTPTLTPTPTGNQTGTLQPIPPSTLVPTDPNNDGQYEDLNGDGLVDFSDVVIFFNQMDWIAENEPVAAFDFNQNGQIDFNDVVILFERL
;
A
#
# COMPACT_ATOMS: atom_id res chain seq x y z
N MET A 1 -49.61 70.43 14.70
CA MET A 1 -48.92 70.22 15.99
C MET A 1 -47.69 69.39 15.66
N VAL A 2 -46.48 69.90 15.43
CA VAL A 2 -45.70 71.03 16.00
C VAL A 2 -45.25 70.80 17.46
N SER A 3 -44.06 70.22 17.60
CA SER A 3 -43.10 70.31 18.73
C SER A 3 -41.88 69.44 18.36
N SER A 4 -40.82 69.89 17.68
CA SER A 4 -39.88 71.00 17.94
C SER A 4 -39.05 70.83 19.22
N LEU A 5 -37.74 70.53 19.09
CA LEU A 5 -36.65 71.28 19.76
C LEU A 5 -35.23 70.89 19.28
N ARG A 6 -34.44 71.91 18.88
CA ARG A 6 -32.96 72.12 19.01
C ARG A 6 -32.01 70.95 18.65
N VAL A 7 -31.12 71.03 17.65
CA VAL A 7 -30.07 72.04 17.34
C VAL A 7 -29.03 72.23 18.46
N LEU A 8 -27.84 71.65 18.27
CA LEU A 8 -26.56 72.29 18.61
C LEU A 8 -25.48 71.79 17.63
N SER A 9 -24.58 72.68 17.25
CA SER A 9 -23.49 72.45 16.30
C SER A 9 -22.13 72.69 16.97
N LEU A 10 -21.10 71.91 16.63
CA LEU A 10 -19.82 72.46 16.13
C LEU A 10 -18.85 71.39 15.60
N LEU A 11 -17.96 71.85 14.73
CA LEU A 11 -16.96 71.10 13.98
C LEU A 11 -15.86 70.49 14.87
N SER A 12 -15.38 69.31 14.48
CA SER A 12 -13.97 69.18 14.05
C SER A 12 -13.87 68.20 12.87
N LEU A 13 -12.96 68.48 11.94
CA LEU A 13 -12.75 67.70 10.71
C LEU A 13 -11.27 67.33 10.64
N THR A 14 -10.95 66.06 10.89
CA THR A 14 -9.67 65.44 10.51
C THR A 14 -9.90 63.99 10.12
N ALA A 15 -9.37 63.60 8.98
CA ALA A 15 -9.67 62.36 8.28
C ALA A 15 -9.14 61.09 8.98
N LEU A 16 -9.85 59.97 8.82
CA LEU A 16 -9.34 58.87 7.99
C LEU A 16 -10.48 58.04 7.37
N LEU A 17 -10.21 57.50 6.19
CA LEU A 17 -11.11 56.71 5.34
C LEU A 17 -11.04 55.22 5.71
N VAL A 18 -12.18 54.59 6.00
CA VAL A 18 -12.37 53.14 5.80
C VAL A 18 -13.75 52.91 5.19
N LEU A 19 -13.82 52.19 4.06
CA LEU A 19 -15.08 51.87 3.42
C LEU A 19 -15.83 50.81 4.25
N PHE A 20 -17.11 51.05 4.53
CA PHE A 20 -18.06 49.96 4.80
C PHE A 20 -18.36 49.23 3.49
N LEU A 21 -17.48 48.31 3.10
CA LEU A 21 -17.88 47.18 2.27
C LEU A 21 -18.49 46.14 3.21
N SER A 22 -19.81 46.11 3.28
CA SER A 22 -20.54 44.98 3.87
C SER A 22 -20.13 43.72 3.11
N SER A 23 -19.41 42.82 3.76
CA SER A 23 -19.17 41.47 3.25
C SER A 23 -20.51 40.76 3.16
N ILE A 24 -21.12 40.78 1.97
CA ILE A 24 -22.17 39.84 1.62
C ILE A 24 -21.50 38.46 1.70
N PRO A 25 -21.95 37.54 2.57
CA PRO A 25 -21.43 36.18 2.54
C PRO A 25 -21.67 35.62 1.14
N GLY A 26 -20.65 34.98 0.56
CA GLY A 26 -20.83 34.27 -0.70
C GLY A 26 -21.92 33.19 -0.55
N PRO A 27 -22.47 32.68 -1.66
CA PRO A 27 -23.24 31.45 -1.57
C PRO A 27 -22.39 30.40 -0.85
N ALA A 28 -22.98 29.69 0.11
CA ALA A 28 -22.37 28.48 0.64
C ALA A 28 -22.09 27.53 -0.53
N GLU A 29 -21.00 26.78 -0.47
CA GLU A 29 -20.79 25.69 -1.43
C GLU A 29 -21.96 24.72 -1.36
N ALA A 30 -22.34 24.17 -2.51
CA ALA A 30 -23.44 23.22 -2.58
C ALA A 30 -22.92 21.85 -2.13
N THR A 31 -23.59 21.28 -1.13
CA THR A 31 -23.33 19.92 -0.62
C THR A 31 -23.24 18.91 -1.76
N VAL A 32 -22.14 18.17 -1.83
CA VAL A 32 -21.86 17.25 -2.94
C VAL A 32 -22.62 15.93 -2.74
N LYS A 33 -23.47 15.56 -3.70
CA LYS A 33 -24.28 14.33 -3.61
C LYS A 33 -23.50 13.11 -4.06
N ILE A 34 -23.28 12.15 -3.16
CA ILE A 34 -22.55 10.92 -3.44
C ILE A 34 -23.52 9.74 -3.33
N VAL A 35 -23.63 8.90 -4.36
CA VAL A 35 -24.32 7.60 -4.25
C VAL A 35 -23.33 6.47 -3.97
N PRO A 36 -23.40 5.81 -2.80
CA PRO A 36 -22.84 4.47 -2.62
C PRO A 36 -23.74 3.46 -3.33
N LEU A 37 -23.35 3.05 -4.55
CA LEU A 37 -24.05 2.06 -5.36
C LEU A 37 -23.33 0.72 -5.28
N GLY A 38 -24.02 -0.32 -4.81
CA GLY A 38 -23.39 -1.62 -4.67
C GLY A 38 -24.31 -2.74 -4.24
N ASP A 39 -23.72 -3.84 -3.82
CA ASP A 39 -24.45 -5.01 -3.35
C ASP A 39 -24.63 -5.05 -1.82
N SER A 40 -24.65 -6.25 -1.22
CA SER A 40 -24.71 -6.48 0.23
C SER A 40 -23.57 -5.81 0.99
N ILE A 41 -22.40 -5.64 0.37
CA ILE A 41 -21.21 -5.01 0.98
C ILE A 41 -21.46 -3.51 1.22
N THR A 42 -22.06 -2.83 0.24
CA THR A 42 -22.50 -1.44 0.38
C THR A 42 -23.77 -1.31 1.22
N LYS A 43 -24.71 -2.26 1.13
CA LYS A 43 -25.97 -2.24 1.90
C LYS A 43 -25.78 -2.44 3.40
N GLY A 44 -24.93 -3.40 3.78
CA GLY A 44 -24.69 -3.82 5.15
C GLY A 44 -25.69 -4.82 5.72
N SER A 45 -25.30 -5.44 6.83
CA SER A 45 -26.08 -6.47 7.52
C SER A 45 -26.54 -6.03 8.89
N THR A 46 -27.80 -6.36 9.18
CA THR A 46 -28.43 -6.24 10.50
C THR A 46 -28.81 -7.62 11.06
N GLN A 47 -28.24 -8.70 10.50
CA GLN A 47 -28.64 -10.08 10.79
C GLN A 47 -27.44 -11.03 10.89
N THR A 48 -26.88 -11.14 12.09
CA THR A 48 -26.69 -12.44 12.74
C THR A 48 -27.24 -12.33 14.17
N ALA A 49 -27.68 -13.44 14.76
CA ALA A 49 -28.31 -13.40 16.09
C ALA A 49 -27.31 -13.24 17.25
N ASP A 50 -26.01 -13.28 16.96
CA ASP A 50 -24.91 -13.39 17.93
C ASP A 50 -23.74 -12.42 17.68
N GLU A 51 -23.83 -11.47 16.72
CA GLU A 51 -22.76 -10.49 16.44
C GLU A 51 -23.29 -9.03 16.41
N ALA A 52 -22.37 -8.08 16.51
CA ALA A 52 -22.69 -6.65 16.50
C ALA A 52 -23.26 -6.19 15.14
N GLN A 53 -24.07 -5.13 15.14
CA GLN A 53 -24.49 -4.47 13.90
C GLN A 53 -23.27 -3.94 13.13
N TYR A 54 -23.20 -4.25 11.83
CA TYR A 54 -22.15 -3.81 10.91
C TYR A 54 -22.70 -2.72 9.96
N PRO A 55 -22.39 -1.43 10.20
CA PRO A 55 -22.99 -0.29 9.47
C PRO A 55 -22.37 -0.05 8.08
N THR A 56 -21.47 -0.92 7.61
CA THR A 56 -20.64 -0.83 6.40
C THR A 56 -19.49 0.16 6.43
N TYR A 57 -18.63 0.06 5.41
CA TYR A 57 -17.62 1.06 5.11
C TYR A 57 -18.17 2.49 5.05
N ARG A 58 -19.46 2.68 4.73
CA ARG A 58 -20.09 4.01 4.62
C ARG A 58 -20.05 4.78 5.93
N TYR A 59 -20.18 4.13 7.08
CA TYR A 59 -20.03 4.78 8.39
C TYR A 59 -18.63 5.40 8.54
N TRP A 60 -17.59 4.61 8.24
CA TRP A 60 -16.19 5.03 8.34
C TRP A 60 -15.83 6.07 7.28
N LEU A 61 -16.36 5.95 6.06
CA LEU A 61 -16.16 6.89 4.96
C LEU A 61 -16.84 8.24 5.26
N TRP A 62 -18.09 8.22 5.72
CA TRP A 62 -18.82 9.41 6.12
C TRP A 62 -18.07 10.21 7.18
N HIS A 63 -17.65 9.54 8.26
CA HIS A 63 -16.84 10.18 9.30
C HIS A 63 -15.52 10.71 8.75
N SER A 64 -14.81 9.94 7.90
CA SER A 64 -13.58 10.43 7.26
C SER A 64 -13.80 11.68 6.42
N LEU A 65 -14.93 11.81 5.72
CA LEU A 65 -15.28 12.99 4.93
C LEU A 65 -15.64 14.19 5.83
N GLN A 66 -16.52 14.00 6.81
CA GLN A 66 -16.96 15.04 7.74
C GLN A 66 -15.82 15.56 8.64
N ASP A 67 -15.00 14.66 9.20
CA ASP A 67 -13.83 14.98 10.04
C ASP A 67 -12.75 15.76 9.27
N ASN A 68 -12.75 15.68 7.92
CA ASN A 68 -11.86 16.44 7.05
C ASN A 68 -12.56 17.63 6.35
N GLY A 69 -13.79 17.95 6.76
CA GLY A 69 -14.50 19.18 6.36
C GLY A 69 -15.19 19.16 5.00
N TYR A 70 -15.40 17.98 4.39
CA TYR A 70 -16.16 17.86 3.15
C TYR A 70 -17.67 17.86 3.44
N ASP A 71 -18.39 18.85 2.88
CA ASP A 71 -19.85 18.88 2.91
C ASP A 71 -20.43 17.95 1.83
N VAL A 72 -20.84 16.75 2.27
CA VAL A 72 -21.35 15.67 1.43
C VAL A 72 -22.73 15.22 1.90
N ASP A 73 -23.54 14.73 0.96
CA ASP A 73 -24.89 14.19 1.14
C ASP A 73 -24.87 12.80 0.51
N PHE A 74 -24.97 11.73 1.31
CA PHE A 74 -25.17 10.41 0.73
C PHE A 74 -26.60 10.33 0.21
N VAL A 75 -26.78 9.68 -0.94
CA VAL A 75 -28.09 9.60 -1.60
C VAL A 75 -28.36 8.20 -2.12
N GLY A 76 -29.63 7.79 -2.08
CA GLY A 76 -30.10 6.54 -2.65
C GLY A 76 -31.57 6.25 -2.28
N SER A 77 -32.10 5.12 -2.72
CA SER A 77 -33.47 4.69 -2.41
C SER A 77 -33.62 4.09 -1.00
N TRP A 78 -32.51 3.71 -0.35
CA TRP A 78 -32.50 3.30 1.06
C TRP A 78 -32.31 4.51 1.98
N ASP A 79 -33.30 5.41 2.00
CA ASP A 79 -33.31 6.73 2.69
C ASP A 79 -33.80 6.70 4.15
N GLN A 80 -33.84 5.51 4.77
CA GLN A 80 -34.35 5.30 6.13
C GLN A 80 -33.25 4.74 7.05
N PRO A 81 -33.03 5.31 8.26
CA PRO A 81 -32.02 4.83 9.19
C PRO A 81 -32.21 3.35 9.55
N ARG A 82 -31.23 2.53 9.14
CA ARG A 82 -31.22 1.08 9.34
C ARG A 82 -30.36 0.64 10.52
N PHE A 83 -29.33 1.42 10.84
CA PHE A 83 -28.38 1.20 11.92
C PHE A 83 -28.62 2.23 13.02
N GLN A 84 -29.64 2.01 13.85
CA GLN A 84 -30.15 3.03 14.79
C GLN A 84 -29.12 3.46 15.84
N ASP A 85 -28.14 2.60 16.13
CA ASP A 85 -27.06 2.86 17.09
C ASP A 85 -25.87 3.64 16.48
N PHE A 86 -25.90 3.93 15.17
CA PHE A 86 -24.79 4.57 14.43
C PHE A 86 -25.22 5.90 13.81
N SER A 87 -24.63 7.00 14.29
CA SER A 87 -24.92 8.36 13.80
C SER A 87 -24.07 8.70 12.58
N PHE A 88 -24.58 8.41 11.39
CA PHE A 88 -24.03 8.85 10.10
C PHE A 88 -25.18 9.01 9.11
N ASP A 89 -24.92 9.64 7.96
CA ASP A 89 -25.85 9.60 6.84
C ASP A 89 -25.91 8.17 6.27
N GLN A 90 -27.09 7.56 6.33
CA GLN A 90 -27.28 6.15 6.04
C GLN A 90 -27.79 5.88 4.62
N ASP A 91 -28.03 6.93 3.84
CA ASP A 91 -28.57 6.84 2.50
C ASP A 91 -27.59 6.07 1.59
N ASN A 92 -28.13 5.20 0.74
CA ASN A 92 -27.36 4.35 -0.16
C ASN A 92 -28.23 3.68 -1.23
N GLU A 93 -27.57 3.14 -2.25
CA GLU A 93 -28.15 2.28 -3.27
C GLU A 93 -27.53 0.87 -3.21
N GLY A 94 -27.44 0.32 -1.99
CA GLY A 94 -26.93 -1.03 -1.73
C GLY A 94 -28.02 -2.10 -1.81
N HIS A 95 -27.85 -3.12 -2.66
CA HIS A 95 -28.83 -4.20 -2.85
C HIS A 95 -28.23 -5.59 -2.61
N GLY A 96 -28.54 -6.16 -1.45
CA GLY A 96 -28.00 -7.45 -1.02
C GLY A 96 -28.39 -8.60 -1.93
N GLY A 97 -27.40 -9.36 -2.41
CA GLY A 97 -27.58 -10.49 -3.33
C GLY A 97 -27.71 -10.11 -4.81
N TYR A 98 -27.79 -8.83 -5.16
CA TYR A 98 -27.92 -8.39 -6.54
C TYR A 98 -26.59 -8.54 -7.30
N THR A 99 -26.67 -9.10 -8.51
CA THR A 99 -25.60 -9.04 -9.52
C THR A 99 -25.60 -7.68 -10.23
N THR A 100 -24.60 -7.42 -11.06
CA THR A 100 -24.60 -6.28 -11.99
C THR A 100 -25.87 -6.23 -12.86
N ASP A 101 -26.36 -7.40 -13.30
CA ASP A 101 -27.63 -7.51 -14.04
C ASP A 101 -28.84 -7.17 -13.15
N GLY A 102 -28.85 -7.66 -11.90
CA GLY A 102 -29.90 -7.36 -10.94
C GLY A 102 -30.03 -5.87 -10.62
N ILE A 103 -28.92 -5.12 -10.57
CA ILE A 103 -28.93 -3.65 -10.42
C ILE A 103 -29.51 -2.97 -11.68
N LEU A 104 -29.09 -3.41 -12.86
CA LEU A 104 -29.45 -2.79 -14.13
C LEU A 104 -30.91 -3.06 -14.54
N ASN A 105 -31.38 -4.30 -14.36
CA ASN A 105 -32.64 -4.83 -14.89
C ASN A 105 -33.63 -5.30 -13.81
N GLY A 106 -33.20 -5.39 -12.56
CA GLY A 106 -33.98 -5.90 -11.42
C GLY A 106 -33.76 -7.38 -11.13
N ALA A 107 -33.74 -7.76 -9.85
CA ALA A 107 -33.64 -9.16 -9.43
C ALA A 107 -35.00 -9.88 -9.48
N SER A 108 -35.03 -11.11 -10.02
CA SER A 108 -36.28 -11.86 -10.24
C SER A 108 -36.95 -12.41 -8.96
N ASP A 109 -36.21 -12.43 -7.87
CA ASP A 109 -36.52 -13.06 -6.59
C ASP A 109 -36.70 -12.07 -5.42
N ASP A 110 -36.48 -10.77 -5.64
CA ASP A 110 -36.75 -9.73 -4.63
C ASP A 110 -38.21 -9.20 -4.75
N PRO A 111 -39.06 -9.38 -3.71
CA PRO A 111 -40.43 -8.84 -3.70
C PRO A 111 -40.52 -7.32 -3.55
N TRP A 112 -39.41 -6.60 -3.30
CA TRP A 112 -39.37 -5.13 -3.15
C TRP A 112 -38.99 -4.38 -4.44
N GLN A 113 -38.76 -5.11 -5.54
CA GLN A 113 -38.65 -4.69 -6.95
C GLN A 113 -38.29 -3.24 -7.28
N GLY A 114 -37.10 -3.08 -7.87
CA GLY A 114 -36.73 -1.93 -8.68
C GLY A 114 -35.47 -2.22 -9.49
N HIS A 115 -35.01 -1.22 -10.25
CA HIS A 115 -33.76 -1.22 -11.00
C HIS A 115 -33.20 0.21 -11.02
N LEU A 116 -31.91 0.36 -11.34
CA LEU A 116 -31.16 1.61 -11.18
C LEU A 116 -31.84 2.85 -11.79
N SER A 117 -32.34 2.78 -13.01
CA SER A 117 -33.05 3.90 -13.66
C SER A 117 -34.39 4.27 -12.99
N GLY A 118 -35.01 3.36 -12.24
CA GLY A 118 -36.18 3.64 -11.42
C GLY A 118 -35.80 4.31 -10.09
N TRP A 119 -34.76 3.83 -9.41
CA TRP A 119 -34.27 4.41 -8.15
C TRP A 119 -33.73 5.84 -8.36
N LEU A 120 -32.96 6.05 -9.43
CA LEU A 120 -32.51 7.38 -9.87
C LEU A 120 -33.66 8.34 -10.20
N GLY A 121 -34.94 7.92 -10.14
CA GLY A 121 -36.08 8.83 -10.17
C GLY A 121 -36.11 9.80 -8.99
N SER A 122 -35.76 9.36 -7.77
CA SER A 122 -35.91 10.16 -6.53
C SER A 122 -34.72 11.05 -6.18
N TYR A 123 -33.50 10.70 -6.58
CA TYR A 123 -32.26 11.46 -6.28
C TYR A 123 -31.42 11.69 -7.54
N SER A 124 -30.36 12.50 -7.45
CA SER A 124 -29.41 12.73 -8.55
C SER A 124 -28.02 12.92 -7.96
N PRO A 125 -27.08 11.98 -8.19
CA PRO A 125 -25.73 12.08 -7.64
C PRO A 125 -24.82 12.98 -8.50
N ASP A 126 -23.89 13.66 -7.84
CA ASP A 126 -22.73 14.33 -8.46
C ASP A 126 -21.54 13.36 -8.58
N ILE A 127 -21.42 12.42 -7.63
CA ILE A 127 -20.43 11.35 -7.62
C ILE A 127 -21.10 9.99 -7.38
N ALA A 128 -20.69 8.96 -8.10
CA ALA A 128 -21.07 7.58 -7.85
C ALA A 128 -19.87 6.73 -7.41
N LEU A 129 -20.02 6.00 -6.30
CA LEU A 129 -19.12 4.93 -5.88
C LEU A 129 -19.76 3.62 -6.30
N VAL A 130 -19.13 2.86 -7.19
CA VAL A 130 -19.70 1.63 -7.76
C VAL A 130 -18.92 0.42 -7.27
N GLU A 131 -19.50 -0.36 -6.37
CA GLU A 131 -18.95 -1.63 -5.86
C GLU A 131 -19.87 -2.79 -6.21
N LEU A 132 -19.64 -3.41 -7.38
CA LEU A 132 -20.48 -4.47 -7.92
C LEU A 132 -19.63 -5.56 -8.59
N GLY A 133 -20.15 -6.79 -8.56
CA GLY A 133 -19.50 -7.97 -9.14
C GLY A 133 -19.28 -9.11 -8.16
N THR A 134 -19.47 -8.91 -6.85
CA THR A 134 -19.34 -9.98 -5.86
C THR A 134 -20.35 -11.09 -6.13
N ASN A 135 -21.64 -10.76 -6.27
CA ASN A 135 -22.67 -11.77 -6.54
C ASN A 135 -22.52 -12.36 -7.96
N ASP A 136 -21.96 -11.63 -8.92
CA ASP A 136 -21.60 -12.15 -10.24
C ASP A 136 -20.56 -13.28 -10.13
N VAL A 137 -19.51 -13.06 -9.35
CA VAL A 137 -18.49 -14.08 -9.03
C VAL A 137 -19.11 -15.29 -8.32
N LEU A 138 -19.96 -15.04 -7.31
CA LEU A 138 -20.64 -16.11 -6.54
C LEU A 138 -21.61 -16.94 -7.40
N HIS A 139 -22.28 -16.30 -8.35
CA HIS A 139 -23.19 -16.94 -9.31
C HIS A 139 -22.48 -17.43 -10.59
N GLN A 140 -21.15 -17.29 -10.67
CA GLN A 140 -20.31 -17.68 -11.81
C GLN A 140 -20.77 -17.06 -13.15
N VAL A 141 -21.23 -15.80 -13.09
CA VAL A 141 -21.55 -15.00 -14.27
C VAL A 141 -20.25 -14.76 -15.06
N PRO A 142 -20.22 -14.96 -16.40
CA PRO A 142 -19.04 -14.70 -17.20
C PRO A 142 -18.62 -13.22 -17.10
N ALA A 143 -17.33 -12.95 -16.89
CA ALA A 143 -16.80 -11.60 -16.71
C ALA A 143 -17.23 -10.65 -17.86
N ASP A 144 -17.25 -11.12 -19.10
CA ASP A 144 -17.79 -10.39 -20.27
C ASP A 144 -19.19 -9.81 -20.06
N GLN A 145 -20.07 -10.53 -19.37
CA GLN A 145 -21.43 -10.05 -19.10
C GLN A 145 -21.43 -9.01 -17.98
N SER A 146 -20.67 -9.24 -16.92
CA SER A 146 -20.54 -8.27 -15.82
C SER A 146 -19.92 -6.95 -16.27
N ILE A 147 -18.91 -6.98 -17.16
CA ILE A 147 -18.29 -5.80 -17.76
C ILE A 147 -19.32 -5.00 -18.59
N ARG A 148 -20.05 -5.66 -19.50
CA ARG A 148 -21.15 -5.02 -20.26
C ARG A 148 -22.24 -4.42 -19.37
N ASN A 149 -22.54 -5.06 -18.24
CA ASN A 149 -23.52 -4.54 -17.29
C ASN A 149 -22.99 -3.32 -16.52
N LEU A 150 -21.72 -3.33 -16.09
CA LEU A 150 -21.05 -2.17 -15.46
C LEU A 150 -21.00 -0.96 -16.41
N GLU A 151 -20.70 -1.20 -17.68
CA GLU A 151 -20.78 -0.19 -18.74
C GLU A 151 -22.19 0.43 -18.86
N ALA A 152 -23.24 -0.40 -18.88
CA ALA A 152 -24.62 0.07 -18.97
C ALA A 152 -25.12 0.75 -17.68
N ILE A 153 -24.58 0.37 -16.52
CA ILE A 153 -24.80 1.07 -15.23
C ILE A 153 -24.21 2.48 -15.29
N ILE A 154 -23.00 2.65 -15.85
CA ILE A 154 -22.38 3.97 -16.08
C ILE A 154 -23.23 4.82 -17.03
N ASP A 155 -23.71 4.25 -18.13
CA ASP A 155 -24.59 4.95 -19.06
C ASP A 155 -25.91 5.38 -18.37
N THR A 156 -26.49 4.50 -17.54
CA THR A 156 -27.71 4.79 -16.76
C THR A 156 -27.50 5.92 -15.73
N LEU A 157 -26.35 5.98 -15.07
CA LEU A 157 -25.99 7.10 -14.18
C LEU A 157 -25.87 8.42 -14.96
N ARG A 158 -25.36 8.38 -16.19
CA ARG A 158 -25.20 9.55 -17.08
C ARG A 158 -26.51 10.05 -17.66
N ASP A 159 -27.45 9.16 -17.96
CA ASP A 159 -28.82 9.52 -18.35
C ASP A 159 -29.53 10.33 -17.25
N ARG A 160 -29.17 10.12 -15.97
CA ARG A 160 -29.62 10.96 -14.85
C ARG A 160 -28.81 12.26 -14.72
N ASN A 161 -27.49 12.17 -14.71
CA ASN A 161 -26.60 13.32 -14.64
C ASN A 161 -25.40 13.14 -15.61
N PRO A 162 -25.36 13.85 -16.76
CA PRO A 162 -24.29 13.69 -17.75
C PRO A 162 -22.93 14.22 -17.26
N HIS A 163 -22.87 14.82 -16.08
CA HIS A 163 -21.65 15.30 -15.41
C HIS A 163 -21.25 14.49 -14.17
N VAL A 164 -21.92 13.37 -13.89
CA VAL A 164 -21.58 12.51 -12.74
C VAL A 164 -20.13 12.03 -12.83
N LYS A 165 -19.36 12.23 -11.76
CA LYS A 165 -18.01 11.67 -11.61
C LYS A 165 -18.17 10.23 -11.07
N ILE A 166 -17.51 9.24 -11.67
CA ILE A 166 -17.71 7.83 -11.31
C ILE A 166 -16.40 7.22 -10.84
N LEU A 167 -16.46 6.58 -9.67
CA LEU A 167 -15.38 5.77 -9.12
C LEU A 167 -15.84 4.30 -9.10
N VAL A 168 -15.17 3.43 -9.84
CA VAL A 168 -15.50 2.00 -9.95
C VAL A 168 -14.51 1.18 -9.13
N GLY A 169 -15.01 0.47 -8.13
CA GLY A 169 -14.23 -0.42 -7.27
C GLY A 169 -13.96 -1.77 -7.95
N THR A 170 -12.75 -2.28 -7.80
CA THR A 170 -12.49 -3.72 -8.02
C THR A 170 -13.21 -4.55 -6.95
N VAL A 171 -13.65 -5.77 -7.26
CA VAL A 171 -14.28 -6.68 -6.28
C VAL A 171 -13.28 -7.04 -5.18
N ILE A 172 -13.67 -6.91 -3.90
CA ILE A 172 -12.82 -7.30 -2.77
C ILE A 172 -12.60 -8.82 -2.75
N PRO A 173 -11.43 -9.32 -2.28
CA PRO A 173 -11.17 -10.75 -2.14
C PRO A 173 -12.26 -11.50 -1.36
N THR A 174 -12.80 -12.55 -1.97
CA THR A 174 -13.68 -13.54 -1.32
C THR A 174 -12.94 -14.83 -1.03
N SER A 175 -13.33 -15.57 0.01
CA SER A 175 -12.73 -16.89 0.35
C SER A 175 -13.12 -18.01 -0.63
N ILE A 176 -14.09 -17.75 -1.52
CA ILE A 176 -14.62 -18.67 -2.53
C ILE A 176 -14.56 -18.06 -3.93
N TYR A 177 -14.47 -18.92 -4.97
CA TYR A 177 -14.48 -18.57 -6.40
C TYR A 177 -13.40 -17.55 -6.87
N ARG A 178 -12.21 -17.64 -6.27
CA ARG A 178 -11.06 -16.74 -6.49
C ARG A 178 -10.64 -16.55 -7.96
N GLU A 179 -10.74 -17.58 -8.81
CA GLU A 179 -10.35 -17.49 -10.23
C GLU A 179 -11.27 -16.55 -11.03
N ASN A 180 -12.59 -16.69 -10.88
CA ASN A 180 -13.58 -15.81 -11.52
C ASN A 180 -13.44 -14.36 -11.03
N LEU A 181 -13.13 -14.18 -9.75
CA LEU A 181 -12.86 -12.87 -9.15
C LEU A 181 -11.64 -12.20 -9.78
N ILE A 182 -10.51 -12.92 -9.89
CA ILE A 182 -9.29 -12.40 -10.53
C ILE A 182 -9.56 -12.03 -11.99
N ALA A 183 -10.26 -12.90 -12.74
CA ALA A 183 -10.60 -12.65 -14.14
C ALA A 183 -11.51 -11.43 -14.33
N LEU A 184 -12.45 -11.18 -13.40
CA LEU A 184 -13.27 -9.96 -13.42
C LEU A 184 -12.46 -8.71 -13.05
N ASN A 185 -11.65 -8.79 -11.99
CA ASN A 185 -10.82 -7.66 -11.53
C ASN A 185 -9.74 -7.24 -12.55
N GLN A 186 -9.21 -8.17 -13.35
CA GLN A 186 -8.31 -7.85 -14.46
C GLN A 186 -8.98 -6.99 -15.53
N ARG A 187 -10.31 -7.05 -15.66
CA ARG A 187 -11.08 -6.41 -16.73
C ARG A 187 -11.89 -5.18 -16.30
N ILE A 188 -12.20 -5.04 -15.01
CA ILE A 188 -12.83 -3.82 -14.47
C ILE A 188 -12.08 -2.52 -14.91
N PRO A 189 -10.73 -2.48 -15.04
CA PRO A 189 -10.03 -1.33 -15.61
C PRO A 189 -10.39 -0.96 -17.05
N GLU A 190 -10.81 -1.92 -17.89
CA GLU A 190 -11.29 -1.67 -19.27
C GLU A 190 -12.49 -0.71 -19.25
N VAL A 191 -13.40 -0.87 -18.28
CA VAL A 191 -14.60 -0.02 -18.13
C VAL A 191 -14.23 1.45 -17.95
N ALA A 192 -13.18 1.77 -17.19
CA ALA A 192 -12.75 3.16 -17.04
C ALA A 192 -12.04 3.69 -18.30
N ALA A 193 -11.24 2.86 -18.98
CA ALA A 193 -10.61 3.25 -20.23
C ALA A 193 -11.65 3.58 -21.33
N ASP A 194 -12.66 2.72 -21.49
CA ASP A 194 -13.66 2.82 -22.56
C ASP A 194 -14.75 3.84 -22.26
N LYS A 195 -15.17 4.00 -21.00
CA LYS A 195 -16.28 4.89 -20.64
C LYS A 195 -15.85 6.27 -20.17
N SER A 196 -14.61 6.52 -19.73
CA SER A 196 -14.25 7.83 -19.14
C SER A 196 -14.33 8.97 -20.16
N THR A 197 -14.86 10.12 -19.73
CA THR A 197 -14.93 11.33 -20.56
C THR A 197 -14.54 12.56 -19.75
N THR A 198 -14.16 13.65 -20.39
CA THR A 198 -13.88 14.93 -19.69
C THR A 198 -15.09 15.46 -18.92
N ALA A 199 -16.31 15.23 -19.43
CA ALA A 199 -17.55 15.72 -18.82
C ALA A 199 -18.03 14.86 -17.64
N SER A 200 -17.82 13.55 -17.73
CA SER A 200 -18.15 12.53 -16.71
C SER A 200 -16.95 11.58 -16.62
N PRO A 201 -15.94 11.87 -15.77
CA PRO A 201 -14.75 11.04 -15.65
C PRO A 201 -15.08 9.75 -14.90
N VAL A 202 -14.56 8.64 -15.40
CA VAL A 202 -14.57 7.33 -14.73
C VAL A 202 -13.14 7.03 -14.26
N LYS A 203 -12.97 6.61 -13.00
CA LYS A 203 -11.69 6.15 -12.45
C LYS A 203 -11.85 4.84 -11.70
N ILE A 204 -10.78 4.03 -11.68
CA ILE A 204 -10.74 2.80 -10.90
C ILE A 204 -10.28 3.07 -9.47
N VAL A 205 -10.88 2.36 -8.53
CA VAL A 205 -10.44 2.28 -7.14
C VAL A 205 -10.08 0.83 -6.85
N ASP A 206 -8.79 0.59 -6.61
CA ASP A 206 -8.31 -0.73 -6.21
C ASP A 206 -8.72 -1.01 -4.75
N LEU A 207 -9.81 -1.75 -4.57
CA LEU A 207 -10.25 -2.28 -3.28
C LEU A 207 -9.62 -3.66 -2.98
N TYR A 208 -8.92 -4.26 -3.94
CA TYR A 208 -8.38 -5.61 -3.85
C TYR A 208 -7.00 -5.65 -3.16
N SER A 209 -6.05 -4.82 -3.59
CA SER A 209 -4.68 -4.88 -3.04
C SER A 209 -4.61 -4.35 -1.61
N GLY A 210 -4.03 -5.15 -0.70
CA GLY A 210 -3.97 -4.86 0.74
C GLY A 210 -5.20 -5.33 1.53
N TYR A 211 -6.17 -5.95 0.86
CA TYR A 211 -7.32 -6.61 1.46
C TYR A 211 -7.07 -8.13 1.52
N ASP A 212 -7.48 -8.77 2.61
CA ASP A 212 -7.36 -10.21 2.86
C ASP A 212 -8.77 -10.80 3.08
N GLY A 213 -9.23 -11.61 2.13
CA GLY A 213 -10.58 -12.19 2.17
C GLY A 213 -10.85 -13.21 3.29
N LEU A 214 -9.83 -13.56 4.10
CA LEU A 214 -9.97 -14.36 5.31
C LEU A 214 -9.91 -13.50 6.58
N ALA A 215 -8.99 -12.53 6.64
CA ALA A 215 -8.79 -11.68 7.83
C ALA A 215 -9.74 -10.47 7.90
N ASP A 216 -10.09 -9.88 6.75
CA ASP A 216 -10.91 -8.66 6.65
C ASP A 216 -12.40 -8.95 6.42
N ASN A 217 -12.79 -10.21 6.15
CA ASN A 217 -14.18 -10.62 5.97
C ASN A 217 -14.74 -11.38 7.19
N GLN A 218 -16.07 -11.51 7.23
CA GLN A 218 -16.83 -12.33 8.17
C GLN A 218 -16.74 -13.81 7.74
N LEU A 219 -16.21 -14.65 8.63
CA LEU A 219 -16.15 -16.10 8.46
C LEU A 219 -17.48 -16.75 8.89
N PRO A 220 -17.84 -17.95 8.39
CA PRO A 220 -17.05 -18.82 7.51
C PRO A 220 -17.15 -18.49 6.02
N LEU A 221 -18.13 -17.69 5.60
CA LEU A 221 -18.40 -17.46 4.18
C LEU A 221 -17.36 -16.56 3.50
N GLY A 222 -16.66 -15.68 4.24
CA GLY A 222 -15.55 -14.88 3.72
C GLY A 222 -15.92 -13.98 2.54
N VAL A 223 -17.14 -13.41 2.57
CA VAL A 223 -17.69 -12.54 1.51
C VAL A 223 -17.94 -11.11 2.00
N HIS A 224 -18.54 -10.94 3.18
CA HIS A 224 -18.87 -9.62 3.70
C HIS A 224 -17.73 -9.08 4.57
N PRO A 225 -17.35 -7.79 4.47
CA PRO A 225 -16.36 -7.20 5.35
C PRO A 225 -16.73 -7.32 6.82
N ASN A 226 -15.73 -7.60 7.65
CA ASN A 226 -15.79 -7.32 9.08
C ASN A 226 -15.32 -5.88 9.34
N LEU A 227 -15.27 -5.47 10.61
CA LEU A 227 -14.86 -4.12 11.04
C LEU A 227 -13.52 -3.64 10.45
N GLN A 228 -12.57 -4.54 10.20
CA GLN A 228 -11.27 -4.20 9.59
C GLN A 228 -11.41 -3.98 8.08
N GLY A 229 -12.13 -4.86 7.39
CA GLY A 229 -12.41 -4.74 5.97
C GLY A 229 -13.21 -3.49 5.63
N GLU A 230 -14.26 -3.18 6.40
CA GLU A 230 -15.04 -1.93 6.24
C GLU A 230 -14.14 -0.69 6.26
N LYS A 231 -13.17 -0.63 7.18
CA LYS A 231 -12.22 0.48 7.29
C LYS A 231 -11.23 0.54 6.14
N LYS A 232 -10.76 -0.61 5.63
CA LYS A 232 -9.88 -0.67 4.45
C LYS A 232 -10.60 -0.16 3.19
N ILE A 233 -11.83 -0.59 2.97
CA ILE A 233 -12.67 -0.15 1.84
C ILE A 233 -12.95 1.36 1.96
N ALA A 234 -13.34 1.84 3.15
CA ALA A 234 -13.55 3.26 3.40
C ALA A 234 -12.30 4.11 3.11
N ALA A 235 -11.11 3.66 3.52
CA ALA A 235 -9.86 4.37 3.26
C ALA A 235 -9.51 4.44 1.77
N LYS A 236 -9.74 3.37 0.99
CA LYS A 236 -9.55 3.38 -0.47
C LYS A 236 -10.53 4.33 -1.15
N TRP A 237 -11.81 4.32 -0.77
CA TRP A 237 -12.80 5.27 -1.29
C TRP A 237 -12.48 6.72 -0.95
N TYR A 238 -12.10 7.01 0.29
CA TYR A 238 -11.73 8.36 0.75
C TYR A 238 -10.58 8.93 -0.08
N ASN A 239 -9.49 8.17 -0.26
CA ASN A 239 -8.33 8.60 -1.04
C ASN A 239 -8.66 8.86 -2.53
N ALA A 240 -9.64 8.14 -3.10
CA ALA A 240 -10.09 8.35 -4.47
C ALA A 240 -11.08 9.51 -4.62
N LEU A 241 -11.88 9.79 -3.57
CA LEU A 241 -12.87 10.86 -3.52
C LEU A 241 -12.25 12.25 -3.36
N VAL A 242 -11.29 12.42 -2.45
CA VAL A 242 -10.71 13.73 -2.09
C VAL A 242 -10.34 14.59 -3.33
N PRO A 243 -9.58 14.10 -4.33
CA PRO A 243 -9.24 14.90 -5.52
C PRO A 243 -10.44 15.31 -6.38
N LEU A 244 -11.56 14.58 -6.30
CA LEU A 244 -12.81 14.93 -6.99
C LEU A 244 -13.61 15.99 -6.24
N LEU A 245 -13.42 16.12 -4.93
CA LEU A 245 -14.07 17.12 -4.08
C LEU A 245 -13.28 18.45 -4.16
N ASP A 246 -11.95 18.41 -4.00
CA ASP A 246 -11.07 19.59 -4.10
C ASP A 246 -11.20 20.35 -5.43
N SER A 247 -11.38 19.61 -6.53
CA SER A 247 -11.53 20.16 -7.88
C SER A 247 -12.88 20.85 -8.15
N SER A 248 -13.74 20.97 -7.15
CA SER A 248 -15.02 21.70 -7.22
C SER A 248 -14.88 23.20 -6.95
N THR A 249 -13.75 23.63 -6.36
CA THR A 249 -13.51 25.01 -5.92
C THR A 249 -13.02 25.92 -7.07
N PRO A 250 -13.65 27.08 -7.35
CA PRO A 250 -13.25 27.96 -8.46
C PRO A 250 -12.07 28.90 -8.12
N THR A 251 -11.02 28.89 -8.94
CA THR A 251 -9.77 29.68 -8.75
C THR A 251 -9.89 31.16 -9.13
N PRO A 252 -9.32 32.06 -8.30
CA PRO A 252 -8.23 33.00 -8.70
C PRO A 252 -7.10 33.02 -7.64
N THR A 253 -5.85 33.52 -7.78
CA THR A 253 -4.99 34.13 -8.84
C THR A 253 -3.52 34.09 -8.27
N PRO A 254 -2.42 34.05 -9.06
CA PRO A 254 -1.19 33.35 -8.62
C PRO A 254 -0.10 34.19 -7.91
N THR A 255 0.94 33.44 -7.45
CA THR A 255 2.28 33.86 -6.97
C THR A 255 2.33 34.31 -5.49
N SER A 256 3.21 33.81 -4.61
CA SER A 256 4.61 33.36 -4.80
C SER A 256 5.05 32.09 -4.02
N THR A 257 5.93 31.28 -4.64
CA THR A 257 6.77 30.25 -4.00
C THR A 257 7.76 30.88 -3.00
N PRO A 258 8.09 30.24 -1.84
CA PRO A 258 9.19 29.24 -1.84
C PRO A 258 9.07 28.04 -0.84
N THR A 259 9.47 26.86 -1.33
CA THR A 259 10.30 25.82 -0.65
C THR A 259 9.75 24.89 0.48
N SER A 260 9.76 23.58 0.18
CA SER A 260 9.77 22.33 0.97
C SER A 260 9.38 22.23 2.47
N THR A 261 8.32 21.43 2.75
CA THR A 261 8.06 20.47 3.87
C THR A 261 8.28 20.90 5.34
N PRO A 262 7.27 20.69 6.23
CA PRO A 262 6.93 19.33 6.70
C PRO A 262 5.41 19.00 6.86
N LYS A 263 5.15 17.73 7.24
CA LYS A 263 3.84 17.02 7.36
C LYS A 263 3.21 17.15 8.77
N PRO A 264 1.86 17.08 8.87
CA PRO A 264 0.90 18.18 8.69
C PRO A 264 0.62 18.95 10.01
N THR A 265 -0.24 19.97 9.97
CA THR A 265 -0.89 20.53 11.18
C THR A 265 -2.39 20.37 11.05
N PRO A 266 -3.10 19.72 11.99
CA PRO A 266 -4.55 19.57 11.94
C PRO A 266 -5.24 20.86 12.38
N THR A 267 -6.24 21.33 11.63
CA THR A 267 -7.11 22.43 12.06
C THR A 267 -8.54 22.24 11.55
N GLN A 268 -9.32 21.42 12.25
CA GLN A 268 -10.77 21.62 12.38
C GLN A 268 -11.02 21.80 13.88
N ASP A 269 -11.55 22.95 14.27
CA ASP A 269 -11.59 23.56 15.62
C ASP A 269 -11.40 22.61 16.83
N SER A 270 -10.14 22.27 17.15
CA SER A 270 -9.83 21.62 18.43
C SER A 270 -9.76 22.68 19.53
N HIS A 271 -10.54 22.48 20.60
CA HIS A 271 -10.51 23.34 21.76
C HIS A 271 -9.19 23.14 22.54
N LEU A 272 -8.28 24.10 22.43
CA LEU A 272 -6.98 24.05 23.10
C LEU A 272 -7.14 24.14 24.63
N ILE A 273 -6.62 23.14 25.33
CA ILE A 273 -6.50 23.10 26.79
C ILE A 273 -5.07 23.49 27.16
N THR A 274 -4.93 24.51 28.01
CA THR A 274 -3.63 24.99 28.53
C THR A 274 -3.48 24.84 30.04
N GLY A 275 -4.55 24.42 30.74
CA GLY A 275 -4.65 24.32 32.19
C GLY A 275 -5.93 23.59 32.62
N PRO A 276 -6.18 23.44 33.93
CA PRO A 276 -7.35 22.72 34.43
C PRO A 276 -8.67 23.32 33.94
N VAL A 277 -9.58 22.46 33.46
CA VAL A 277 -10.81 22.88 32.76
C VAL A 277 -11.96 21.89 32.97
N LYS A 278 -13.20 22.38 32.84
CA LYS A 278 -14.41 21.55 32.74
C LYS A 278 -14.99 21.64 31.33
N ILE A 279 -15.10 20.49 30.67
CA ILE A 279 -15.71 20.29 29.35
C ILE A 279 -17.19 19.99 29.55
N THR A 280 -18.06 20.83 28.98
CA THR A 280 -19.53 20.71 29.07
C THR A 280 -20.21 20.67 27.70
N VAL A 281 -19.45 20.65 26.61
CA VAL A 281 -19.93 20.64 25.22
C VAL A 281 -19.22 19.48 24.49
N PRO A 282 -19.89 18.78 23.56
CA PRO A 282 -19.24 17.80 22.69
C PRO A 282 -18.13 18.41 21.84
N GLY A 283 -17.21 17.58 21.34
CA GLY A 283 -16.17 17.98 20.39
C GLY A 283 -14.77 17.49 20.76
N THR A 284 -13.79 17.91 19.95
CA THR A 284 -12.38 17.54 20.13
C THR A 284 -11.65 18.61 20.94
N TYR A 285 -10.96 18.16 21.98
CA TYR A 285 -10.17 18.98 22.89
C TYR A 285 -8.72 18.51 22.86
N THR A 286 -7.79 19.42 22.59
CA THR A 286 -6.37 19.09 22.44
C THR A 286 -5.58 19.73 23.57
N LEU A 287 -4.80 18.94 24.29
CA LEU A 287 -3.86 19.46 25.27
C LEU A 287 -2.70 20.16 24.53
N ALA A 288 -2.53 21.47 24.77
CA ALA A 288 -1.58 22.31 24.05
C ALA A 288 -0.21 22.42 24.74
N ASN A 289 -0.14 22.06 26.02
CA ASN A 289 1.05 22.07 26.85
C ASN A 289 0.86 21.15 28.05
N ASP A 290 1.97 20.72 28.66
CA ASP A 290 1.92 19.98 29.92
C ASP A 290 1.26 20.83 31.03
N ILE A 291 0.42 20.19 31.83
CA ILE A 291 -0.13 20.70 33.09
C ILE A 291 0.64 19.98 34.20
N THR A 292 1.62 20.64 34.83
CA THR A 292 2.52 19.99 35.79
C THR A 292 2.29 20.42 37.23
N GLY A 293 2.33 19.45 38.16
CA GLY A 293 2.27 19.71 39.61
C GLY A 293 0.99 20.41 40.07
N SER A 294 -0.14 20.15 39.42
CA SER A 294 -1.41 20.82 39.71
C SER A 294 -1.91 20.52 41.13
N SER A 295 -2.30 21.58 41.85
CA SER A 295 -2.96 21.50 43.16
C SER A 295 -4.49 21.59 43.07
N SER A 296 -5.06 21.49 41.86
CA SER A 296 -6.51 21.43 41.64
C SER A 296 -7.08 20.08 42.10
N GLN A 297 -8.35 20.05 42.50
CA GLN A 297 -9.02 18.77 42.82
C GLN A 297 -9.19 17.89 41.57
N VAL A 298 -9.38 18.52 40.40
CA VAL A 298 -9.48 17.86 39.10
C VAL A 298 -8.56 18.57 38.10
N GLY A 299 -7.86 17.82 37.26
CA GLY A 299 -7.16 18.33 36.08
C GLY A 299 -8.15 18.70 34.98
N ILE A 300 -8.70 17.70 34.29
CA ILE A 300 -9.75 17.88 33.29
C ILE A 300 -11.04 17.18 33.76
N GLU A 301 -12.12 17.93 33.88
CA GLU A 301 -13.46 17.38 34.13
C GLU A 301 -14.22 17.27 32.79
N ILE A 302 -14.81 16.11 32.50
CA ILE A 302 -15.63 15.86 31.31
C ILE A 302 -17.06 15.55 31.77
N ALA A 303 -17.99 16.42 31.39
CA ALA A 303 -19.41 16.36 31.75
C ALA A 303 -20.30 16.49 30.50
N SER A 304 -19.85 15.95 29.35
CA SER A 304 -20.58 15.95 28.08
C SER A 304 -20.33 14.64 27.32
N SER A 305 -21.29 14.26 26.47
CA SER A 305 -21.12 13.16 25.52
C SER A 305 -20.25 13.57 24.34
N ASN A 306 -19.75 12.59 23.58
CA ASN A 306 -19.04 12.77 22.31
C ASN A 306 -17.87 13.76 22.44
N VAL A 307 -17.02 13.53 23.45
CA VAL A 307 -15.82 14.31 23.73
C VAL A 307 -14.59 13.48 23.39
N VAL A 308 -13.74 14.00 22.50
CA VAL A 308 -12.40 13.44 22.25
C VAL A 308 -11.38 14.31 22.96
N LEU A 309 -10.78 13.79 24.04
CA LEU A 309 -9.62 14.39 24.68
C LEU A 309 -8.35 13.81 24.05
N GLU A 310 -7.74 14.61 23.18
CA GLU A 310 -6.46 14.36 22.54
C GLU A 310 -5.32 14.90 23.43
N GLY A 311 -4.50 14.00 23.95
CA GLY A 311 -3.38 14.36 24.81
C GLY A 311 -2.16 14.87 24.05
N ASN A 312 -2.00 14.55 22.75
CA ASN A 312 -0.81 14.92 21.97
C ASN A 312 0.53 14.62 22.68
N GLU A 313 0.60 13.49 23.38
CA GLU A 313 1.72 13.05 24.23
C GLU A 313 2.03 13.94 25.46
N HIS A 314 1.26 15.00 25.70
CA HIS A 314 1.43 15.91 26.83
C HIS A 314 1.04 15.29 28.18
N THR A 315 1.58 15.88 29.24
CA THR A 315 1.43 15.40 30.62
C THR A 315 0.43 16.22 31.43
N ILE A 316 -0.47 15.56 32.13
CA ILE A 316 -1.28 16.12 33.22
C ILE A 316 -0.83 15.48 34.54
N SER A 317 -0.06 16.21 35.35
CA SER A 317 0.38 15.76 36.67
C SER A 317 -0.15 16.60 37.83
N GLY A 318 -0.51 15.91 38.90
CA GLY A 318 -0.99 16.48 40.16
C GLY A 318 0.08 16.55 41.25
N THR A 319 -0.36 16.75 42.48
CA THR A 319 0.48 16.76 43.70
C THR A 319 0.27 15.54 44.62
N GLY A 320 -0.44 14.51 44.14
CA GLY A 320 -0.70 13.26 44.86
C GLY A 320 -1.79 13.34 45.92
N GLN A 321 -2.61 14.41 45.92
CA GLN A 321 -3.65 14.64 46.93
C GLN A 321 -4.75 13.56 46.90
N ASP A 322 -5.15 13.10 48.09
CA ASP A 322 -6.27 12.18 48.25
C ASP A 322 -7.55 12.74 47.62
N GLY A 323 -8.27 11.90 46.87
CA GLY A 323 -9.49 12.32 46.17
C GLY A 323 -9.28 13.13 44.89
N SER A 324 -8.05 13.54 44.55
CA SER A 324 -7.78 14.32 43.34
C SER A 324 -7.81 13.46 42.07
N CYS A 325 -8.21 14.03 40.94
CA CYS A 325 -8.39 13.31 39.67
C CYS A 325 -7.64 13.97 38.50
N GLY A 326 -6.87 13.22 37.72
CA GLY A 326 -6.20 13.75 36.52
C GLY A 326 -7.19 14.08 35.42
N VAL A 327 -7.98 13.08 35.00
CA VAL A 327 -9.18 13.25 34.19
C VAL A 327 -10.36 12.66 34.94
N PHE A 328 -11.46 13.40 35.07
CA PHE A 328 -12.68 12.97 35.76
C PHE A 328 -13.87 13.06 34.81
N VAL A 329 -14.48 11.93 34.48
CA VAL A 329 -15.65 11.82 33.60
C VAL A 329 -16.86 11.48 34.48
N SER A 330 -17.86 12.36 34.52
CA SER A 330 -19.06 12.14 35.35
C SER A 330 -20.24 12.97 34.88
N SER A 331 -21.45 12.52 35.23
CA SER A 331 -22.66 13.35 35.10
C SER A 331 -23.67 13.03 36.20
N SER A 332 -24.11 14.06 36.92
CA SER A 332 -25.13 13.93 37.97
C SER A 332 -26.56 13.94 37.43
N ASP A 333 -26.77 14.52 36.25
CA ASP A 333 -28.09 14.98 35.81
C ASP A 333 -28.61 14.23 34.57
N THR A 334 -27.73 13.76 33.69
CA THR A 334 -28.10 13.08 32.43
C THR A 334 -26.98 12.15 31.99
N PRO A 335 -27.22 10.86 31.68
CA PRO A 335 -26.18 9.95 31.25
C PRO A 335 -25.40 10.45 30.03
N ILE A 336 -24.06 10.37 30.07
CA ILE A 336 -23.16 10.75 28.98
C ILE A 336 -22.39 9.55 28.42
N SER A 337 -22.01 9.63 27.14
CA SER A 337 -21.34 8.54 26.41
C SER A 337 -20.46 9.03 25.27
N GLY A 338 -19.66 8.15 24.66
CA GLY A 338 -18.79 8.53 23.54
C GLY A 338 -17.59 9.39 23.96
N VAL A 339 -17.13 9.25 25.21
CA VAL A 339 -15.93 9.94 25.70
C VAL A 339 -14.70 9.13 25.32
N VAL A 340 -13.81 9.70 24.51
CA VAL A 340 -12.53 9.12 24.11
C VAL A 340 -11.40 9.91 24.75
N ILE A 341 -10.52 9.26 25.49
CA ILE A 341 -9.30 9.86 26.05
C ILE A 341 -8.12 9.13 25.43
N ARG A 342 -7.25 9.85 24.70
CA ARG A 342 -6.13 9.21 24.01
C ARG A 342 -4.82 9.99 24.01
N ASN A 343 -3.71 9.27 23.83
CA ASN A 343 -2.34 9.80 23.69
C ASN A 343 -1.94 10.77 24.82
N LEU A 344 -2.33 10.47 26.06
CA LEU A 344 -2.22 11.37 27.20
C LEU A 344 -1.37 10.75 28.32
N LYS A 345 -0.43 11.53 28.89
CA LYS A 345 0.32 11.11 30.08
C LYS A 345 -0.35 11.66 31.34
N VAL A 346 -0.66 10.81 32.32
CA VAL A 346 -1.37 11.18 33.55
C VAL A 346 -0.65 10.64 34.78
N SER A 347 -0.22 11.52 35.70
CA SER A 347 0.59 11.09 36.85
C SER A 347 0.41 11.89 38.14
N ASN A 348 0.79 11.30 39.28
CA ASN A 348 0.75 11.94 40.60
C ASN A 348 -0.62 12.53 40.97
N TRP A 349 -1.73 11.86 40.64
CA TRP A 349 -3.07 12.16 41.14
C TRP A 349 -3.50 11.12 42.18
N GLY A 350 -4.63 11.33 42.86
CA GLY A 350 -5.31 10.25 43.56
C GLY A 350 -5.78 9.19 42.57
N TYR A 351 -6.64 9.61 41.65
CA TYR A 351 -7.14 8.84 40.52
C TYR A 351 -6.54 9.41 39.23
N GLY A 352 -5.95 8.57 38.38
CA GLY A 352 -5.42 9.02 37.09
C GLY A 352 -6.53 9.44 36.14
N ILE A 353 -7.22 8.46 35.56
CA ILE A 353 -8.41 8.65 34.72
C ILE A 353 -9.59 7.98 35.43
N TYR A 354 -10.64 8.74 35.72
CA TYR A 354 -11.75 8.29 36.57
C TYR A 354 -13.11 8.53 35.91
N TYR A 355 -13.77 7.44 35.53
CA TYR A 355 -15.17 7.41 35.15
C TYR A 355 -16.03 7.13 36.38
N TYR A 356 -16.97 8.02 36.66
CA TYR A 356 -17.91 7.94 37.77
C TYR A 356 -19.35 7.91 37.26
N GLN A 357 -20.32 8.06 38.17
CA GLN A 357 -21.76 7.94 37.91
C GLN A 357 -22.24 8.73 36.68
N GLY A 358 -23.21 8.13 35.98
CA GLY A 358 -23.84 8.73 34.80
C GLY A 358 -23.02 8.65 33.52
N VAL A 359 -22.11 7.67 33.37
CA VAL A 359 -21.28 7.52 32.17
C VAL A 359 -21.34 6.08 31.62
N THR A 360 -21.35 5.91 30.29
CA THR A 360 -21.23 4.60 29.61
C THR A 360 -20.56 4.75 28.24
N GLY A 361 -19.99 3.69 27.67
CA GLY A 361 -19.45 3.70 26.31
C GLY A 361 -18.29 4.68 26.09
N GLY A 362 -17.26 4.62 26.93
CA GLY A 362 -16.02 5.39 26.76
C GLY A 362 -14.90 4.60 26.08
N THR A 363 -13.80 5.28 25.75
CA THR A 363 -12.53 4.66 25.34
C THR A 363 -11.35 5.37 26.02
N VAL A 364 -10.38 4.60 26.51
CA VAL A 364 -9.08 5.07 26.99
C VAL A 364 -8.01 4.34 26.21
N THR A 365 -7.21 5.05 25.40
CA THR A 365 -6.23 4.39 24.50
C THR A 365 -4.94 5.18 24.24
N GLY A 366 -3.79 4.50 24.14
CA GLY A 366 -2.50 5.16 23.95
C GLY A 366 -2.04 6.03 25.12
N CYS A 367 -2.65 5.90 26.31
CA CYS A 367 -2.32 6.73 27.47
C CYS A 367 -1.20 6.10 28.31
N GLU A 368 -0.34 6.94 28.90
CA GLU A 368 0.60 6.55 29.96
C GLU A 368 0.05 7.01 31.31
N VAL A 369 -0.39 6.08 32.17
CA VAL A 369 -1.03 6.41 33.45
C VAL A 369 -0.18 5.87 34.61
N THR A 370 0.52 6.76 35.32
CA THR A 370 1.64 6.36 36.18
C THR A 370 1.73 7.07 37.54
N GLY A 371 2.09 6.33 38.59
CA GLY A 371 2.39 6.91 39.91
C GLY A 371 1.20 7.50 40.68
N ASN A 372 -0.04 7.13 40.36
CA ASN A 372 -1.24 7.64 41.03
C ASN A 372 -1.49 6.92 42.37
N SER A 373 -1.85 7.67 43.40
CA SER A 373 -1.84 7.23 44.81
C SER A 373 -3.04 6.37 45.23
N PHE A 374 -4.12 6.33 44.45
CA PHE A 374 -5.20 5.36 44.62
C PHE A 374 -5.25 4.34 43.47
N ALA A 375 -5.35 4.82 42.22
CA ALA A 375 -5.45 3.98 41.03
C ALA A 375 -5.13 4.74 39.72
N GLY A 376 -4.72 4.00 38.69
CA GLY A 376 -4.48 4.51 37.35
C GLY A 376 -5.78 4.82 36.60
N VAL A 377 -6.49 3.80 36.13
CA VAL A 377 -7.79 3.95 35.45
C VAL A 377 -8.90 3.36 36.32
N VAL A 378 -9.98 4.11 36.53
CA VAL A 378 -11.07 3.73 37.43
C VAL A 378 -12.42 3.87 36.73
N LEU A 379 -13.24 2.82 36.81
CA LEU A 379 -14.64 2.81 36.43
C LEU A 379 -15.46 2.49 37.71
N TYR A 380 -16.24 3.45 38.22
CA TYR A 380 -17.01 3.29 39.47
C TYR A 380 -18.48 3.71 39.31
N SER A 381 -19.39 2.75 39.40
CA SER A 381 -20.84 2.94 39.29
C SER A 381 -21.23 3.74 38.03
N GLY A 382 -20.47 3.50 36.97
CA GLY A 382 -20.36 4.30 35.76
C GLY A 382 -19.09 3.92 35.01
N GLY A 383 -19.07 4.11 33.69
CA GLY A 383 -18.09 3.53 32.79
C GLY A 383 -18.49 2.18 32.19
N ASP A 384 -19.76 1.77 32.29
CA ASP A 384 -20.27 0.55 31.62
C ASP A 384 -19.91 0.56 30.12
N ARG A 385 -19.50 -0.58 29.55
CA ARG A 385 -19.07 -0.70 28.14
C ARG A 385 -17.88 0.19 27.74
N THR A 386 -17.08 0.66 28.69
CA THR A 386 -15.84 1.41 28.40
C THR A 386 -14.72 0.47 28.01
N THR A 387 -13.98 0.81 26.95
CA THR A 387 -12.79 0.07 26.50
C THR A 387 -11.52 0.76 26.97
N ILE A 388 -10.67 0.03 27.69
CA ILE A 388 -9.33 0.42 28.11
C ILE A 388 -8.36 -0.44 27.27
N ARG A 389 -7.71 0.15 26.27
CA ARG A 389 -6.86 -0.59 25.31
C ARG A 389 -5.59 0.16 24.93
N GLY A 390 -4.46 -0.53 24.77
CA GLY A 390 -3.22 0.08 24.25
C GLY A 390 -2.57 1.07 25.21
N ASN A 391 -2.80 0.93 26.53
CA ASN A 391 -2.31 1.88 27.53
C ASN A 391 -1.12 1.31 28.32
N THR A 392 -0.20 2.20 28.72
CA THR A 392 0.86 1.89 29.68
C THR A 392 0.44 2.35 31.07
N ILE A 393 -0.07 1.42 31.89
CA ILE A 393 -0.59 1.71 33.23
C ILE A 393 0.37 1.11 34.26
N THR A 394 1.25 1.92 34.84
CA THR A 394 2.37 1.41 35.67
C THR A 394 2.57 2.18 36.97
N ARG A 395 3.20 1.58 37.98
CA ARG A 395 3.61 2.23 39.25
C ARG A 395 2.46 2.86 40.07
N ASN A 396 1.20 2.61 39.74
CA ASN A 396 0.05 3.00 40.55
C ASN A 396 -0.15 2.00 41.72
N ILE A 397 -0.86 2.39 42.78
CA ILE A 397 -1.27 1.44 43.83
C ILE A 397 -2.24 0.39 43.26
N ARG A 398 -3.07 0.78 42.28
CA ARG A 398 -3.95 -0.10 41.51
C ARG A 398 -3.90 0.30 40.04
N GLY A 399 -3.78 -0.65 39.12
CA GLY A 399 -3.75 -0.36 37.68
C GLY A 399 -5.12 0.05 37.18
N VAL A 400 -5.99 -0.94 37.00
CA VAL A 400 -7.42 -0.78 36.68
C VAL A 400 -8.25 -1.07 37.94
N TYR A 401 -9.22 -0.22 38.24
CA TYR A 401 -10.21 -0.42 39.32
C TYR A 401 -11.62 -0.45 38.73
N LEU A 402 -12.30 -1.58 38.87
CA LEU A 402 -13.66 -1.80 38.36
C LEU A 402 -14.62 -1.97 39.54
N ALA A 403 -15.66 -1.15 39.63
CA ALA A 403 -16.65 -1.30 40.69
C ALA A 403 -18.06 -0.90 40.30
N ASN A 404 -19.02 -1.83 40.42
CA ASN A 404 -20.41 -1.64 39.94
C ASN A 404 -20.43 -1.29 38.44
N VAL A 405 -19.83 -2.15 37.61
CA VAL A 405 -19.62 -1.92 36.17
C VAL A 405 -19.93 -3.18 35.35
N ASP A 406 -20.63 -3.01 34.23
CA ASP A 406 -20.92 -4.06 33.25
C ASP A 406 -20.23 -3.81 31.91
N GLY A 407 -19.73 -4.88 31.27
CA GLY A 407 -19.29 -4.85 29.87
C GLY A 407 -17.97 -4.12 29.59
N ALA A 408 -17.15 -3.84 30.60
CA ALA A 408 -15.86 -3.19 30.39
C ALA A 408 -14.91 -4.06 29.54
N GLY A 409 -14.22 -3.45 28.58
CA GLY A 409 -13.14 -4.09 27.84
C GLY A 409 -11.80 -3.65 28.41
N VAL A 410 -10.94 -4.58 28.81
CA VAL A 410 -9.57 -4.31 29.26
C VAL A 410 -8.65 -5.25 28.50
N VAL A 411 -8.07 -4.78 27.40
CA VAL A 411 -7.33 -5.61 26.42
C VAL A 411 -6.07 -4.88 25.96
N ASP A 412 -4.98 -5.59 25.66
CA ASP A 412 -3.77 -5.00 25.06
C ASP A 412 -3.20 -3.82 25.88
N ASN A 413 -3.17 -3.94 27.21
CA ASN A 413 -2.56 -2.95 28.10
C ASN A 413 -1.29 -3.48 28.79
N MET A 414 -0.33 -2.57 29.03
CA MET A 414 0.88 -2.84 29.81
C MET A 414 0.61 -2.52 31.29
N LEU A 415 0.23 -3.53 32.08
CA LEU A 415 -0.12 -3.40 33.49
C LEU A 415 1.07 -3.78 34.38
N LYS A 416 1.72 -2.79 35.02
CA LYS A 416 2.86 -3.00 35.95
C LYS A 416 2.70 -2.18 37.24
N ASN A 417 1.77 -2.59 38.09
CA ASN A 417 1.31 -1.86 39.30
C ASN A 417 1.48 -2.71 40.57
N GLN A 418 1.19 -2.13 41.76
CA GLN A 418 1.16 -2.94 42.99
C GLN A 418 0.02 -3.98 42.96
N ASN A 419 -1.12 -3.62 42.35
CA ASN A 419 -2.24 -4.52 42.02
C ASN A 419 -2.69 -4.18 40.60
N ASN A 420 -2.63 -5.09 39.64
CA ASN A 420 -2.91 -4.74 38.23
C ASN A 420 -4.39 -4.51 37.95
N ALA A 421 -5.27 -5.35 38.49
CA ALA A 421 -6.72 -5.18 38.45
C ALA A 421 -7.32 -5.35 39.85
N VAL A 422 -8.31 -4.53 40.19
CA VAL A 422 -9.04 -4.59 41.47
C VAL A 422 -10.54 -4.45 41.23
N PHE A 423 -11.33 -5.29 41.91
CA PHE A 423 -12.78 -5.36 41.77
C PHE A 423 -13.46 -4.96 43.09
N ALA A 424 -14.59 -4.26 43.02
CA ALA A 424 -15.46 -4.03 44.18
C ALA A 424 -16.94 -4.01 43.80
N GLY A 425 -17.83 -4.49 44.66
CA GLY A 425 -19.25 -4.59 44.34
C GLY A 425 -19.52 -5.56 43.19
N THR A 426 -20.43 -5.21 42.28
CA THR A 426 -20.81 -6.06 41.14
C THR A 426 -19.99 -5.71 39.90
N VAL A 427 -19.28 -6.68 39.32
CA VAL A 427 -18.61 -6.51 38.02
C VAL A 427 -18.98 -7.67 37.12
N THR A 428 -19.47 -7.37 35.92
CA THR A 428 -20.00 -8.38 34.98
C THR A 428 -19.50 -8.13 33.55
N SER A 429 -19.58 -9.19 32.73
CA SER A 429 -19.36 -9.13 31.27
C SER A 429 -18.02 -8.51 30.83
N THR A 430 -16.99 -8.58 31.68
CA THR A 430 -15.69 -7.93 31.41
C THR A 430 -14.88 -8.75 30.41
N VAL A 431 -14.41 -8.10 29.34
CA VAL A 431 -13.60 -8.71 28.28
C VAL A 431 -12.12 -8.45 28.56
N TRP A 432 -11.33 -9.52 28.72
CA TRP A 432 -9.91 -9.44 29.07
C TRP A 432 -8.94 -9.68 27.91
N ALA A 433 -9.44 -10.22 26.80
CA ALA A 433 -8.69 -10.34 25.54
C ALA A 433 -9.61 -10.14 24.33
N LEU A 434 -9.04 -9.63 23.25
CA LEU A 434 -9.64 -9.77 21.92
C LEU A 434 -9.39 -11.19 21.38
N PRO A 435 -10.18 -11.69 20.42
CA PRO A 435 -9.73 -12.78 19.55
C PRO A 435 -8.37 -12.42 18.94
N VAL A 436 -7.50 -13.40 18.73
CA VAL A 436 -6.18 -13.19 18.12
C VAL A 436 -6.33 -12.47 16.78
N GLN A 437 -5.74 -11.29 16.66
CA GLN A 437 -5.78 -10.44 15.47
C GLN A 437 -4.37 -9.99 15.12
N ALA A 438 -3.98 -10.08 13.85
CA ALA A 438 -2.66 -9.61 13.42
C ALA A 438 -2.50 -8.09 13.67
N GLY A 439 -1.39 -7.70 14.29
CA GLY A 439 -1.09 -6.33 14.64
C GLY A 439 -0.20 -6.24 15.88
N THR A 440 0.74 -5.29 15.89
CA THR A 440 1.71 -5.15 16.99
C THR A 440 1.01 -4.81 18.30
N ASN A 441 1.13 -5.69 19.29
CA ASN A 441 0.59 -5.48 20.63
C ASN A 441 1.50 -4.57 21.50
N ILE A 442 0.98 -4.12 22.64
CA ILE A 442 1.69 -3.22 23.57
C ILE A 442 2.98 -3.80 24.18
N ALA A 443 3.23 -5.10 23.99
CA ALA A 443 4.45 -5.79 24.41
C ALA A 443 5.42 -6.12 23.24
N GLY A 444 5.10 -5.66 22.02
CA GLY A 444 5.91 -5.81 20.82
C GLY A 444 5.62 -7.08 20.00
N GLY A 445 4.71 -7.94 20.46
CA GLY A 445 4.34 -9.18 19.76
C GLY A 445 3.52 -8.93 18.49
N PRO A 446 3.51 -9.88 17.54
CA PRO A 446 2.91 -9.72 16.20
C PRO A 446 1.38 -9.71 16.19
N SER A 447 0.73 -10.08 17.29
CA SER A 447 -0.72 -10.26 17.39
C SER A 447 -1.31 -9.55 18.61
N LEU A 448 -2.47 -8.91 18.41
CA LEU A 448 -3.33 -8.33 19.43
C LEU A 448 -4.13 -9.41 20.16
N GLY A 449 -4.31 -9.26 21.48
CA GLY A 449 -5.03 -10.24 22.31
C GLY A 449 -5.36 -9.71 23.70
N GLY A 450 -4.81 -10.34 24.74
CA GLY A 450 -4.98 -9.98 26.15
C GLY A 450 -4.05 -8.87 26.63
N ASN A 451 -3.74 -8.84 27.92
CA ASN A 451 -2.93 -7.80 28.56
C ASN A 451 -1.57 -8.34 29.03
N TYR A 452 -0.62 -7.44 29.22
CA TYR A 452 0.64 -7.75 29.89
C TYR A 452 0.47 -7.55 31.41
N TRP A 453 0.65 -8.61 32.19
CA TRP A 453 0.46 -8.68 33.64
C TRP A 453 1.79 -8.72 34.41
N GLY A 454 2.55 -7.62 34.36
CA GLY A 454 3.88 -7.53 34.99
C GLY A 454 3.87 -6.91 36.39
N SER A 455 5.07 -6.82 36.99
CA SER A 455 5.34 -6.13 38.26
C SER A 455 6.48 -5.13 38.10
N THR A 456 6.58 -4.14 39.00
CA THR A 456 7.71 -3.20 39.02
C THR A 456 9.04 -3.85 39.42
N ALA A 457 9.03 -5.11 39.84
CA ALA A 457 10.21 -5.89 40.19
C ALA A 457 10.65 -6.86 39.07
N GLY A 458 9.94 -6.92 37.93
CA GLY A 458 10.20 -7.90 36.87
C GLY A 458 9.84 -9.33 37.27
N THR A 459 8.81 -9.48 38.10
CA THR A 459 8.36 -10.76 38.68
C THR A 459 6.85 -10.96 38.59
N GLY A 460 6.16 -10.14 37.79
CA GLY A 460 4.75 -10.38 37.47
C GLY A 460 4.63 -11.58 36.53
N PHE A 461 3.39 -12.02 36.32
CA PHE A 461 3.09 -13.16 35.46
C PHE A 461 3.76 -13.02 34.09
N SER A 462 3.45 -11.95 33.35
CA SER A 462 4.00 -11.70 32.01
C SER A 462 5.49 -11.34 31.96
N ASP A 463 6.12 -11.06 33.11
CA ASP A 463 7.59 -10.88 33.16
C ASP A 463 8.32 -12.23 33.23
N THR A 464 7.63 -13.32 33.56
CA THR A 464 8.23 -14.65 33.81
C THR A 464 7.54 -15.83 33.11
N ALA A 465 6.40 -15.60 32.47
CA ALA A 465 5.65 -16.63 31.78
C ALA A 465 6.32 -17.02 30.46
N SER A 466 6.10 -18.27 30.04
CA SER A 466 6.61 -18.81 28.78
C SER A 466 5.70 -18.45 27.60
N ASP A 467 6.34 -18.32 26.44
CA ASP A 467 5.82 -18.18 25.08
C ASP A 467 6.67 -19.14 24.24
N ALA A 468 6.19 -20.37 24.04
CA ALA A 468 6.99 -21.44 23.44
C ALA A 468 6.94 -21.44 21.91
N ASP A 469 5.81 -21.03 21.33
CA ASP A 469 5.60 -20.93 19.88
C ASP A 469 5.97 -19.55 19.30
N HIS A 470 6.32 -18.58 20.15
CA HIS A 470 6.77 -17.23 19.80
C HIS A 470 5.67 -16.42 19.08
N ASP A 471 4.42 -16.57 19.50
CA ASP A 471 3.28 -15.81 18.97
C ASP A 471 3.05 -14.47 19.71
N GLY A 472 3.74 -14.25 20.83
CA GLY A 472 3.67 -13.05 21.67
C GLY A 472 2.68 -13.14 22.83
N PHE A 473 1.96 -14.25 22.97
CA PHE A 473 1.12 -14.58 24.12
C PHE A 473 1.82 -15.58 25.05
N SER A 474 1.26 -15.77 26.24
CA SER A 474 1.70 -16.83 27.13
C SER A 474 1.01 -18.16 26.82
N ASP A 475 1.77 -19.25 26.88
CA ASP A 475 1.27 -20.63 26.92
C ASP A 475 0.24 -20.90 28.05
N GLN A 476 0.10 -19.97 29.01
CA GLN A 476 -0.80 -20.05 30.15
C GLN A 476 -1.75 -18.85 30.20
N GLN A 477 -3.04 -19.13 30.35
CA GLN A 477 -4.06 -18.13 30.69
C GLN A 477 -3.79 -17.50 32.07
N TYR A 478 -4.08 -16.21 32.24
CA TYR A 478 -3.90 -15.50 33.51
C TYR A 478 -5.23 -15.37 34.25
N THR A 479 -5.32 -15.93 35.46
CA THR A 479 -6.50 -15.75 36.32
C THR A 479 -6.42 -14.38 37.00
N VAL A 480 -7.30 -13.46 36.60
CA VAL A 480 -7.32 -12.09 37.12
C VAL A 480 -7.85 -12.09 38.56
N TRP A 481 -9.14 -12.39 38.74
CA TRP A 481 -9.77 -12.66 40.05
C TRP A 481 -11.22 -13.14 39.89
N GLY A 482 -11.75 -13.89 40.86
CA GLY A 482 -13.20 -14.16 40.96
C GLY A 482 -13.81 -14.96 39.80
N GLY A 483 -13.00 -15.71 39.05
CA GLY A 483 -13.43 -16.41 37.83
C GLY A 483 -13.19 -15.64 36.53
N ASN A 484 -12.76 -14.37 36.60
CA ASN A 484 -12.25 -13.65 35.43
C ASN A 484 -10.88 -14.21 35.03
N VAL A 485 -10.73 -14.44 33.73
CA VAL A 485 -9.51 -14.97 33.11
C VAL A 485 -9.19 -14.12 31.89
N ASP A 486 -7.92 -13.76 31.75
CA ASP A 486 -7.33 -13.31 30.49
C ASP A 486 -6.83 -14.55 29.75
N PRO A 487 -7.47 -14.97 28.63
CA PRO A 487 -7.12 -16.19 27.92
C PRO A 487 -5.90 -16.04 27.01
N LEU A 488 -5.44 -14.81 26.74
CA LEU A 488 -4.31 -14.53 25.85
C LEU A 488 -3.35 -13.50 26.48
N PRO A 489 -2.78 -13.77 27.67
CA PRO A 489 -1.90 -12.81 28.34
C PRO A 489 -0.68 -12.53 27.47
N LEU A 490 -0.30 -11.26 27.30
CA LEU A 490 0.90 -10.91 26.57
C LEU A 490 2.14 -11.28 27.37
N VAL A 491 3.23 -11.67 26.70
CA VAL A 491 4.58 -11.75 27.28
C VAL A 491 5.48 -10.64 26.75
N THR A 492 6.73 -10.55 27.22
CA THR A 492 7.74 -9.74 26.50
C THR A 492 8.09 -10.47 25.22
N TYR A 493 7.65 -9.96 24.07
CA TYR A 493 7.96 -10.61 22.80
C TYR A 493 9.46 -10.55 22.52
N VAL A 494 10.08 -11.74 22.51
CA VAL A 494 11.41 -11.93 21.96
C VAL A 494 11.17 -12.59 20.61
N PRO A 495 11.36 -11.87 19.47
CA PRO A 495 11.25 -12.52 18.17
C PRO A 495 12.22 -13.71 18.15
N PRO A 496 11.79 -14.87 17.59
CA PRO A 496 12.64 -16.05 17.57
C PRO A 496 13.96 -15.65 16.93
N THR A 497 15.06 -15.83 17.68
CA THR A 497 16.40 -15.68 17.08
C THR A 497 16.39 -16.58 15.87
N PRO A 498 16.73 -16.09 14.66
CA PRO A 498 16.62 -16.89 13.46
C PRO A 498 17.44 -18.15 13.67
N THR A 499 16.74 -19.25 13.91
CA THR A 499 17.30 -20.58 13.71
C THR A 499 17.77 -20.57 12.26
N PRO A 500 18.98 -21.06 11.94
CA PRO A 500 19.37 -21.19 10.55
C PRO A 500 18.36 -22.12 9.88
N SER A 501 17.37 -21.50 9.23
CA SER A 501 16.50 -22.15 8.28
C SER A 501 17.42 -22.79 7.25
N PRO A 502 17.07 -23.96 6.66
CA PRO A 502 17.60 -24.22 5.34
C PRO A 502 17.33 -22.97 4.50
N THR A 503 18.39 -22.40 3.93
CA THR A 503 18.30 -21.19 3.10
C THR A 503 17.17 -21.41 2.10
N PRO A 504 16.17 -20.51 1.98
CA PRO A 504 15.17 -20.65 0.94
C PRO A 504 15.92 -20.70 -0.39
N THR A 505 15.86 -21.83 -1.09
CA THR A 505 16.55 -21.99 -2.38
C THR A 505 16.15 -20.81 -3.26
N PRO A 506 17.10 -19.97 -3.70
CA PRO A 506 16.77 -18.76 -4.45
C PRO A 506 15.93 -19.13 -5.67
N THR A 507 14.72 -18.55 -5.74
CA THR A 507 13.79 -18.77 -6.84
C THR A 507 14.24 -17.94 -8.04
N PHE A 508 15.29 -18.40 -8.73
CA PHE A 508 15.76 -17.75 -9.94
C PHE A 508 14.70 -17.82 -11.03
N THR A 509 14.35 -16.67 -11.61
CA THR A 509 13.55 -16.62 -12.84
C THR A 509 14.45 -17.03 -14.01
N PRO A 510 14.13 -18.06 -14.80
CA PRO A 510 14.96 -18.46 -15.93
C PRO A 510 15.08 -17.36 -17.00
N GLY A 511 16.28 -17.09 -17.48
CA GLY A 511 16.55 -16.12 -18.55
C GLY A 511 17.98 -15.58 -18.56
N PRO A 512 18.38 -14.80 -19.57
CA PRO A 512 19.73 -14.23 -19.66
C PRO A 512 20.10 -13.43 -18.40
N PHE A 513 21.34 -13.58 -17.93
CA PHE A 513 21.92 -12.68 -16.91
C PHE A 513 22.50 -11.42 -17.56
N THR A 514 23.19 -11.62 -18.68
CA THR A 514 23.64 -10.57 -19.60
C THR A 514 23.32 -10.98 -21.04
N SER A 515 23.35 -10.04 -21.98
CA SER A 515 23.21 -10.35 -23.41
C SER A 515 24.59 -10.49 -24.04
N LEU A 516 25.07 -11.72 -24.23
CA LEU A 516 26.32 -11.99 -24.94
C LEU A 516 26.12 -11.85 -26.45
N THR A 517 26.80 -10.90 -27.09
CA THR A 517 26.90 -10.82 -28.56
C THR A 517 28.17 -11.50 -29.07
N VAL A 518 28.07 -12.20 -30.21
CA VAL A 518 29.19 -12.90 -30.85
C VAL A 518 29.37 -12.43 -32.31
N PRO A 519 30.56 -11.92 -32.72
CA PRO A 519 31.84 -11.87 -31.98
C PRO A 519 31.81 -10.99 -30.72
N GLY A 520 32.52 -11.42 -29.66
CA GLY A 520 32.52 -10.74 -28.36
C GLY A 520 33.18 -11.56 -27.25
N THR A 521 33.12 -11.05 -26.02
CA THR A 521 33.68 -11.70 -24.83
C THR A 521 32.55 -12.13 -23.89
N LEU A 522 32.52 -13.42 -23.56
CA LEU A 522 31.75 -14.02 -22.49
C LEU A 522 32.56 -13.92 -21.20
N GLN A 523 32.02 -13.26 -20.17
CA GLN A 523 32.56 -13.30 -18.81
C GLN A 523 31.97 -14.52 -18.08
N ALA A 524 32.81 -15.33 -17.43
CA ALA A 524 32.39 -16.65 -16.98
C ALA A 524 31.43 -16.60 -15.78
N GLU A 525 31.54 -15.58 -14.93
CA GLU A 525 30.64 -15.32 -13.81
C GLU A 525 29.23 -14.84 -14.23
N GLN A 526 29.03 -14.55 -15.52
CA GLN A 526 27.81 -13.96 -16.09
C GLN A 526 26.91 -14.98 -16.79
N TYR A 527 26.93 -16.23 -16.33
CA TYR A 527 25.99 -17.28 -16.76
C TYR A 527 24.54 -16.92 -16.39
N ASP A 528 23.60 -17.54 -17.10
CA ASP A 528 22.17 -17.20 -17.07
C ASP A 528 21.54 -17.28 -15.66
N ASN A 529 20.35 -16.69 -15.53
CA ASN A 529 19.47 -16.91 -14.38
C ASN A 529 18.66 -18.21 -14.61
N GLY A 530 18.40 -18.95 -13.54
CA GLY A 530 17.54 -20.16 -13.57
C GLY A 530 17.82 -21.18 -12.49
N GLY A 531 18.99 -21.13 -11.85
CA GLY A 531 19.38 -22.05 -10.77
C GLY A 531 19.84 -23.42 -11.24
N GLU A 532 20.14 -24.27 -10.27
CA GLU A 532 20.57 -25.66 -10.41
C GLU A 532 19.69 -26.46 -11.38
N GLY A 533 20.31 -27.14 -12.35
CA GLY A 533 19.65 -27.90 -13.41
C GLY A 533 19.02 -27.07 -14.53
N THR A 534 19.11 -25.73 -14.49
CA THR A 534 18.58 -24.82 -15.53
C THR A 534 19.66 -23.88 -16.08
N ALA A 535 20.30 -23.11 -15.20
CA ALA A 535 21.37 -22.17 -15.55
C ALA A 535 22.77 -22.74 -15.30
N TYR A 536 22.90 -23.64 -14.33
CA TYR A 536 24.15 -24.31 -14.00
C TYR A 536 23.87 -25.71 -13.43
N HIS A 537 24.93 -26.52 -13.28
CA HIS A 537 24.98 -27.69 -12.41
C HIS A 537 26.26 -27.62 -11.58
N ASP A 538 26.12 -27.52 -10.26
CA ASP A 538 27.25 -27.58 -9.32
C ASP A 538 27.25 -28.93 -8.58
N THR A 539 28.42 -29.53 -8.37
CA THR A 539 28.55 -30.80 -7.64
C THR A 539 28.79 -30.60 -6.15
N THR A 540 29.05 -29.36 -5.72
CA THR A 540 29.36 -28.96 -4.36
C THR A 540 28.30 -27.99 -3.80
N PRO A 541 27.86 -28.13 -2.53
CA PRO A 541 26.85 -27.22 -2.00
C PRO A 541 27.43 -25.85 -1.61
N GLY A 542 26.98 -24.80 -2.32
CA GLY A 542 27.22 -23.39 -2.01
C GLY A 542 28.57 -22.84 -2.49
N ASN A 543 28.54 -21.64 -3.07
CA ASN A 543 29.70 -20.90 -3.57
C ASN A 543 30.82 -20.76 -2.53
N GLN A 544 31.88 -21.56 -2.70
CA GLN A 544 33.09 -21.67 -1.88
C GLN A 544 34.01 -20.46 -2.01
N GLY A 545 34.04 -19.81 -3.19
CA GLY A 545 34.74 -18.53 -3.40
C GLY A 545 34.05 -17.37 -2.69
N GLY A 546 32.72 -17.46 -2.53
CA GLY A 546 31.89 -16.58 -1.70
C GLY A 546 31.59 -15.20 -2.29
N GLU A 547 31.91 -14.98 -3.57
CA GLU A 547 31.85 -13.67 -4.23
C GLU A 547 30.84 -13.63 -5.39
N TYR A 548 30.51 -12.41 -5.83
CA TYR A 548 29.63 -12.04 -6.95
C TYR A 548 28.15 -12.47 -6.86
N ARG A 549 27.84 -13.76 -6.63
CA ARG A 549 26.48 -14.31 -6.64
C ARG A 549 26.14 -15.15 -5.40
N GLN A 550 24.87 -15.56 -5.30
CA GLN A 550 24.28 -16.25 -4.13
C GLN A 550 23.67 -17.63 -4.48
N ASP A 551 23.95 -18.13 -5.69
CA ASP A 551 23.75 -19.52 -6.13
C ASP A 551 24.89 -20.42 -5.61
N ASP A 552 24.86 -21.70 -6.00
CA ASP A 552 25.87 -22.68 -5.59
C ASP A 552 27.18 -22.59 -6.37
N VAL A 553 27.20 -21.98 -7.56
CA VAL A 553 28.42 -21.89 -8.41
C VAL A 553 29.56 -21.19 -7.69
N ASP A 554 30.70 -21.86 -7.64
CA ASP A 554 31.95 -21.35 -7.06
C ASP A 554 32.53 -20.16 -7.85
N ILE A 555 32.57 -18.97 -7.23
CA ILE A 555 33.08 -17.71 -7.82
C ILE A 555 33.94 -16.98 -6.80
N GLU A 556 35.18 -16.62 -7.18
CA GLU A 556 36.09 -15.82 -6.36
C GLU A 556 36.50 -14.49 -7.03
N SER A 557 37.02 -13.57 -6.22
CA SER A 557 37.62 -12.31 -6.70
C SER A 557 39.04 -12.56 -7.21
N GLY A 558 39.18 -13.00 -8.47
CA GLY A 558 40.46 -13.24 -9.12
C GLY A 558 40.54 -12.71 -10.56
N ALA A 559 41.56 -13.21 -11.27
CA ALA A 559 41.85 -12.92 -12.68
C ALA A 559 41.68 -11.45 -13.10
N SER A 560 40.69 -11.14 -13.95
CA SER A 560 40.40 -9.80 -14.47
C SER A 560 39.26 -9.06 -13.72
N GLY A 561 38.67 -9.69 -12.70
CA GLY A 561 37.67 -9.12 -11.81
C GLY A 561 37.06 -10.18 -10.89
N TYR A 562 36.35 -11.13 -11.51
CA TYR A 562 35.83 -12.36 -10.91
C TYR A 562 36.11 -13.51 -11.89
N ASP A 563 36.19 -14.73 -11.38
CA ASP A 563 36.33 -15.95 -12.18
C ASP A 563 35.54 -17.10 -11.56
N LEU A 564 35.12 -18.07 -12.40
CA LEU A 564 34.62 -19.34 -11.89
C LEU A 564 35.82 -20.12 -11.33
N CYS A 565 35.72 -20.59 -10.09
CA CYS A 565 36.82 -21.22 -9.37
C CYS A 565 36.40 -22.55 -8.74
N PHE A 566 37.35 -23.27 -8.11
CA PHE A 566 37.13 -24.57 -7.44
C PHE A 566 36.46 -25.69 -8.27
N ILE A 567 36.35 -25.49 -9.59
CA ILE A 567 35.58 -26.27 -10.56
C ILE A 567 35.90 -27.77 -10.48
N ARG A 568 34.85 -28.59 -10.60
CA ARG A 568 34.87 -30.05 -10.57
C ARG A 568 34.44 -30.68 -11.89
N THR A 569 34.91 -31.90 -12.07
CA THR A 569 34.50 -32.76 -13.18
C THR A 569 32.99 -32.98 -13.22
N GLY A 570 32.35 -32.55 -14.31
CA GLY A 570 30.91 -32.73 -14.57
C GLY A 570 30.03 -31.52 -14.28
N GLU A 571 30.60 -30.43 -13.77
CA GLU A 571 29.89 -29.16 -13.58
C GLU A 571 29.67 -28.47 -14.94
N TRP A 572 28.63 -27.65 -15.03
CA TRP A 572 28.36 -26.88 -16.25
C TRP A 572 27.64 -25.57 -15.97
N VAL A 573 27.76 -24.62 -16.91
CA VAL A 573 27.08 -23.32 -16.89
C VAL A 573 26.52 -22.97 -18.28
N ASN A 574 25.33 -22.36 -18.30
CA ASN A 574 24.60 -21.94 -19.51
C ASN A 574 24.64 -20.42 -19.70
N TYR A 575 24.70 -19.99 -20.96
CA TYR A 575 24.64 -18.59 -21.37
C TYR A 575 23.71 -18.44 -22.57
N THR A 576 22.92 -17.37 -22.59
CA THR A 576 22.17 -16.97 -23.79
C THR A 576 23.07 -16.11 -24.68
N MET A 577 23.39 -16.60 -25.88
CA MET A 577 24.25 -15.91 -26.85
C MET A 577 23.48 -15.45 -28.09
N GLN A 578 23.91 -14.32 -28.66
CA GLN A 578 23.39 -13.72 -29.90
C GLN A 578 24.48 -13.71 -30.96
N VAL A 579 24.40 -14.62 -31.94
CA VAL A 579 25.38 -14.73 -33.02
C VAL A 579 24.92 -13.91 -34.22
N ALA A 580 25.61 -12.81 -34.51
CA ALA A 580 25.20 -11.87 -35.55
C ALA A 580 25.30 -12.42 -36.98
N THR A 581 26.14 -13.43 -37.24
CA THR A 581 26.33 -14.01 -38.57
C THR A 581 26.80 -15.46 -38.45
N ALA A 582 26.19 -16.38 -39.20
CA ALA A 582 26.58 -17.78 -39.18
C ALA A 582 27.97 -17.96 -39.83
N GLY A 583 28.87 -18.72 -39.20
CA GLY A 583 30.21 -18.91 -39.74
C GLY A 583 31.18 -19.63 -38.78
N ASP A 584 32.44 -19.67 -39.19
CA ASP A 584 33.52 -20.21 -38.36
C ASP A 584 34.11 -19.13 -37.45
N TYR A 585 34.30 -19.48 -36.20
CA TYR A 585 34.82 -18.64 -35.13
C TYR A 585 36.00 -19.34 -34.44
N THR A 586 36.83 -18.56 -33.77
CA THR A 586 37.80 -19.05 -32.78
C THR A 586 37.26 -18.71 -31.40
N ALA A 587 37.06 -19.71 -30.56
CA ALA A 587 36.76 -19.54 -29.14
C ALA A 587 38.06 -19.67 -28.35
N ALA A 588 38.50 -18.60 -27.70
CA ALA A 588 39.71 -18.54 -26.89
C ALA A 588 39.35 -18.42 -25.41
N PHE A 589 39.73 -19.42 -24.63
CA PHE A 589 39.42 -19.56 -23.20
C PHE A 589 40.59 -19.05 -22.38
N ARG A 590 40.32 -18.10 -21.48
CA ARG A 590 41.26 -17.57 -20.49
C ARG A 590 41.09 -18.34 -19.20
N ALA A 591 41.95 -19.32 -18.94
CA ALA A 591 41.76 -20.27 -17.85
C ALA A 591 43.08 -20.60 -17.12
N ALA A 592 42.96 -21.07 -15.88
CA ALA A 592 44.04 -21.61 -15.07
C ALA A 592 43.77 -23.08 -14.76
N SER A 593 44.77 -23.95 -14.82
CA SER A 593 44.68 -25.34 -14.37
C SER A 593 46.04 -25.84 -13.88
N TRP A 594 46.06 -26.84 -13.01
CA TRP A 594 47.29 -27.44 -12.48
C TRP A 594 47.36 -28.95 -12.72
N GLY A 595 46.86 -29.38 -13.88
CA GLY A 595 46.89 -30.74 -14.42
C GLY A 595 46.81 -30.74 -15.95
N ASP A 596 47.16 -31.86 -16.57
CA ASP A 596 47.22 -32.05 -18.03
C ASP A 596 46.01 -32.79 -18.62
N ASP A 597 45.00 -33.09 -17.80
CA ASP A 597 43.76 -33.78 -18.15
C ASP A 597 42.50 -32.89 -18.14
N HIS A 598 42.66 -31.58 -17.88
CA HIS A 598 41.57 -30.61 -17.78
C HIS A 598 41.00 -30.17 -19.14
N THR A 599 39.67 -30.16 -19.30
CA THR A 599 39.01 -29.80 -20.56
C THR A 599 37.65 -29.12 -20.37
N ILE A 600 37.38 -28.10 -21.20
CA ILE A 600 36.05 -27.48 -21.30
C ILE A 600 35.39 -27.92 -22.61
N THR A 601 34.21 -28.53 -22.52
CA THR A 601 33.37 -28.89 -23.67
C THR A 601 32.33 -27.81 -23.91
N LEU A 602 32.31 -27.29 -25.14
CA LEU A 602 31.42 -26.22 -25.58
C LEU A 602 30.30 -26.80 -26.45
N SER A 603 29.05 -26.59 -26.03
CA SER A 603 27.85 -27.01 -26.75
C SER A 603 26.94 -25.85 -27.12
N ILE A 604 26.33 -25.91 -28.30
CA ILE A 604 25.33 -24.95 -28.80
C ILE A 604 24.00 -25.68 -28.95
N ASP A 605 22.96 -25.20 -28.27
CA ASP A 605 21.62 -25.82 -28.21
C ASP A 605 21.68 -27.33 -27.89
N GLY A 606 22.56 -27.71 -26.95
CA GLY A 606 22.81 -29.10 -26.54
C GLY A 606 23.62 -29.95 -27.53
N THR A 607 24.18 -29.36 -28.59
CA THR A 607 25.06 -30.03 -29.56
C THR A 607 26.51 -29.58 -29.39
N VAL A 608 27.42 -30.52 -29.10
CA VAL A 608 28.86 -30.23 -28.95
C VAL A 608 29.44 -29.60 -30.22
N ALA A 609 29.96 -28.37 -30.09
CA ALA A 609 30.66 -27.64 -31.14
C ALA A 609 32.19 -27.80 -31.05
N GLY A 610 32.73 -28.09 -29.86
CA GLY A 610 34.14 -28.44 -29.67
C GLY A 610 34.51 -28.67 -28.20
N THR A 611 35.70 -29.23 -27.97
CA THR A 611 36.28 -29.40 -26.63
C THR A 611 37.70 -28.83 -26.64
N VAL A 612 38.02 -27.95 -25.70
CA VAL A 612 39.35 -27.40 -25.50
C VAL A 612 40.05 -28.15 -24.37
N VAL A 613 41.33 -28.48 -24.55
CA VAL A 613 42.20 -28.99 -23.47
C VAL A 613 42.93 -27.80 -22.87
N LEU A 614 42.82 -27.59 -21.56
CA LEU A 614 43.50 -26.47 -20.91
C LEU A 614 45.01 -26.70 -20.82
N ALA A 615 45.76 -25.60 -20.69
CA ALA A 615 47.20 -25.66 -20.52
C ALA A 615 47.53 -25.65 -19.02
N ASP A 616 48.29 -26.64 -18.54
CA ASP A 616 48.84 -26.66 -17.17
C ASP A 616 49.65 -25.38 -16.91
N THR A 617 49.08 -24.49 -16.09
CA THR A 617 49.69 -23.24 -15.63
C THR A 617 50.38 -23.40 -14.28
N GLY A 618 50.15 -24.53 -13.59
CA GLY A 618 50.74 -24.89 -12.31
C GLY A 618 50.21 -24.14 -11.09
N SER A 619 49.16 -23.31 -11.22
CA SER A 619 48.54 -22.57 -10.11
C SER A 619 47.19 -21.95 -10.51
N SER A 620 46.23 -21.91 -9.59
CA SER A 620 44.94 -21.20 -9.72
C SER A 620 45.07 -19.72 -10.05
N GLU A 621 46.15 -19.06 -9.61
CA GLU A 621 46.36 -17.62 -9.81
C GLU A 621 47.00 -17.29 -11.18
N VAL A 622 47.38 -18.30 -11.98
CA VAL A 622 48.13 -18.13 -13.23
C VAL A 622 47.30 -18.60 -14.41
N TYR A 623 46.93 -17.67 -15.29
CA TYR A 623 46.02 -17.92 -16.41
C TYR A 623 46.75 -17.94 -17.76
N ALA A 624 46.33 -18.85 -18.65
CA ALA A 624 46.78 -18.99 -20.02
C ALA A 624 45.59 -18.97 -21.01
N ASP A 625 45.88 -18.72 -22.28
CA ASP A 625 44.88 -18.68 -23.35
C ASP A 625 45.00 -19.96 -24.19
N THR A 626 43.94 -20.78 -24.23
CA THR A 626 43.84 -21.88 -25.19
C THR A 626 42.65 -21.67 -26.11
N ALA A 627 42.83 -21.89 -27.42
CA ALA A 627 41.81 -21.61 -28.42
C ALA A 627 41.46 -22.82 -29.29
N ILE A 628 40.18 -22.95 -29.64
CA ILE A 628 39.66 -23.95 -30.57
C ILE A 628 38.82 -23.29 -31.69
N PRO A 629 38.80 -23.86 -32.91
CA PRO A 629 37.83 -23.48 -33.92
C PRO A 629 36.45 -24.04 -33.55
N VAL A 630 35.41 -23.22 -33.70
CA VAL A 630 33.99 -23.60 -33.54
C VAL A 630 33.18 -23.04 -34.71
N SER A 631 32.11 -23.71 -35.13
CA SER A 631 31.22 -23.22 -36.18
C SER A 631 29.88 -22.88 -35.55
N LEU A 632 29.42 -21.63 -35.69
CA LEU A 632 28.27 -21.08 -34.98
C LEU A 632 27.12 -20.74 -35.96
N PRO A 633 25.88 -21.17 -35.68
CA PRO A 633 24.69 -20.68 -36.37
C PRO A 633 24.39 -19.22 -35.97
N SER A 634 23.66 -18.49 -36.82
CA SER A 634 23.19 -17.12 -36.52
C SER A 634 21.87 -17.12 -35.78
N GLY A 635 21.74 -16.22 -34.79
CA GLY A 635 20.53 -16.03 -33.99
C GLY A 635 20.78 -16.17 -32.49
N THR A 636 19.69 -16.30 -31.73
CA THR A 636 19.73 -16.60 -30.30
C THR A 636 19.98 -18.09 -30.07
N HIS A 637 20.97 -18.44 -29.28
CA HIS A 637 21.33 -19.82 -28.94
C HIS A 637 21.66 -19.97 -27.46
N THR A 638 21.49 -21.17 -26.91
CA THR A 638 22.01 -21.52 -25.58
C THR A 638 23.41 -22.12 -25.75
N LEU A 639 24.39 -21.48 -25.12
CA LEU A 639 25.77 -21.93 -25.02
C LEU A 639 25.97 -22.61 -23.66
N THR A 640 26.37 -23.88 -23.66
CA THR A 640 26.74 -24.62 -22.46
C THR A 640 28.26 -24.83 -22.44
N LEU A 641 28.90 -24.53 -21.30
CA LEU A 641 30.28 -24.92 -21.00
C LEU A 641 30.23 -26.02 -19.93
N GLU A 642 30.75 -27.21 -20.25
CA GLU A 642 30.84 -28.38 -19.35
C GLU A 642 32.31 -28.66 -19.02
N PHE A 643 32.61 -28.84 -17.73
CA PHE A 643 33.96 -28.90 -17.18
C PHE A 643 34.41 -30.34 -16.89
N THR A 644 35.72 -30.59 -16.93
CA THR A 644 36.29 -31.93 -16.72
C THR A 644 37.73 -31.81 -16.24
N GLY A 645 38.07 -32.49 -15.15
CA GLY A 645 39.28 -32.25 -14.38
C GLY A 645 38.95 -31.44 -13.13
N ASP A 646 39.44 -31.87 -11.97
CA ASP A 646 39.20 -31.18 -10.71
C ASP A 646 40.30 -30.14 -10.46
N GLY A 647 39.94 -28.87 -10.34
CA GLY A 647 40.90 -27.78 -10.12
C GLY A 647 41.30 -27.03 -11.39
N GLU A 648 40.29 -26.41 -12.02
CA GLU A 648 40.45 -25.37 -13.04
C GLU A 648 39.70 -24.09 -12.60
N ASN A 649 40.14 -22.92 -13.09
CA ASN A 649 39.40 -21.67 -12.99
C ASN A 649 39.21 -21.06 -14.40
N LEU A 650 38.10 -20.36 -14.64
CA LEU A 650 37.77 -19.71 -15.92
C LEU A 650 37.42 -18.23 -15.72
N ASP A 651 38.19 -17.34 -16.35
CA ASP A 651 38.02 -15.87 -16.38
C ASP A 651 37.00 -15.49 -17.47
N TYR A 652 37.32 -15.77 -18.74
CA TYR A 652 36.44 -15.45 -19.87
C TYR A 652 36.67 -16.31 -21.12
N VAL A 653 35.74 -16.22 -22.07
CA VAL A 653 35.86 -16.80 -23.42
C VAL A 653 35.67 -15.71 -24.48
N VAL A 654 36.66 -15.53 -25.37
CA VAL A 654 36.57 -14.58 -26.50
C VAL A 654 36.22 -15.33 -27.79
N PHE A 655 35.11 -14.96 -28.41
CA PHE A 655 34.70 -15.44 -29.73
C PHE A 655 35.12 -14.46 -30.82
N THR A 656 36.07 -14.85 -31.67
CA THR A 656 36.55 -14.06 -32.81
C THR A 656 36.10 -14.70 -34.12
N ALA A 657 35.42 -13.97 -35.01
CA ALA A 657 35.06 -14.50 -36.33
C ALA A 657 36.32 -14.79 -37.18
N VAL A 658 36.37 -15.96 -37.81
CA VAL A 658 37.43 -16.31 -38.76
C VAL A 658 37.11 -15.66 -40.10
N PRO A 659 37.98 -14.80 -40.66
CA PRO A 659 37.70 -14.15 -41.93
C PRO A 659 37.58 -15.17 -43.07
N VAL A 660 36.37 -15.33 -43.62
CA VAL A 660 36.16 -16.16 -44.81
C VAL A 660 36.97 -15.58 -45.96
N SER A 661 37.94 -16.33 -46.46
CA SER A 661 38.79 -15.92 -47.57
C SER A 661 37.98 -15.94 -48.87
N THR A 662 37.35 -14.79 -49.18
CA THR A 662 36.58 -14.59 -50.40
C THR A 662 37.50 -14.74 -51.63
N PRO A 663 37.14 -15.60 -52.60
CA PRO A 663 37.91 -15.70 -53.84
C PRO A 663 37.83 -14.38 -54.59
N THR A 664 38.99 -13.85 -54.98
CA THR A 664 39.13 -12.51 -55.58
C THR A 664 38.33 -12.41 -56.88
N LEU A 665 37.20 -11.68 -56.85
CA LEU A 665 36.47 -11.28 -58.05
C LEU A 665 37.00 -9.94 -58.57
N THR A 666 37.38 -9.96 -59.86
CA THR A 666 37.92 -8.83 -60.61
C THR A 666 36.86 -7.71 -60.74
N PRO A 667 37.22 -6.42 -60.63
CA PRO A 667 36.23 -5.34 -60.60
C PRO A 667 35.47 -5.17 -61.92
N THR A 668 34.16 -4.92 -61.82
CA THR A 668 33.30 -4.39 -62.88
C THR A 668 32.36 -3.35 -62.23
N PRO A 669 32.11 -2.18 -62.84
CA PRO A 669 31.93 -0.96 -62.05
C PRO A 669 30.48 -0.55 -61.71
N THR A 670 30.36 0.08 -60.54
CA THR A 670 29.41 1.15 -60.16
C THR A 670 27.91 0.91 -60.30
N GLY A 671 27.24 0.75 -59.15
CA GLY A 671 25.82 1.08 -58.96
C GLY A 671 25.69 2.12 -57.84
N ASN A 672 25.37 3.37 -58.19
CA ASN A 672 25.14 4.46 -57.24
C ASN A 672 23.65 4.49 -56.88
N GLN A 673 23.29 4.37 -55.59
CA GLN A 673 21.91 4.53 -55.12
C GLN A 673 21.83 5.72 -54.15
N THR A 674 21.52 6.88 -54.70
CA THR A 674 21.02 8.03 -53.94
C THR A 674 19.54 7.81 -53.62
N GLY A 675 19.23 7.38 -52.40
CA GLY A 675 17.85 7.36 -51.89
C GLY A 675 17.42 8.76 -51.46
N THR A 676 16.21 9.18 -51.85
CA THR A 676 15.53 10.33 -51.26
C THR A 676 14.61 9.84 -50.16
N LEU A 677 14.68 10.44 -48.96
CA LEU A 677 13.83 10.11 -47.83
C LEU A 677 12.34 10.20 -48.16
N GLN A 678 11.52 9.39 -47.48
CA GLN A 678 10.07 9.34 -47.62
C GLN A 678 9.39 9.82 -46.31
N PRO A 679 8.10 10.21 -46.36
CA PRO A 679 7.33 10.46 -45.15
C PRO A 679 7.13 9.19 -44.32
N ILE A 680 7.52 9.22 -43.04
CA ILE A 680 7.33 8.10 -42.11
C ILE A 680 5.87 8.10 -41.63
N PRO A 681 5.11 6.99 -41.76
CA PRO A 681 3.71 6.95 -41.34
C PRO A 681 3.53 7.24 -39.83
N PRO A 682 2.48 7.97 -39.40
CA PRO A 682 1.38 8.52 -40.19
C PRO A 682 1.66 9.91 -40.80
N SER A 683 2.89 10.42 -40.74
CA SER A 683 3.20 11.75 -41.30
C SER A 683 3.05 11.77 -42.84
N THR A 684 2.84 12.98 -43.35
CA THR A 684 2.85 13.28 -44.79
C THR A 684 4.00 14.20 -45.19
N LEU A 685 4.83 14.61 -44.22
CA LEU A 685 6.04 15.39 -44.42
C LEU A 685 7.25 14.45 -44.37
N VAL A 686 8.32 14.83 -45.09
CA VAL A 686 9.57 14.06 -45.11
C VAL A 686 10.40 14.45 -43.89
N PRO A 687 11.09 13.51 -43.21
CA PRO A 687 11.97 13.81 -42.10
C PRO A 687 12.99 14.90 -42.43
N THR A 688 13.38 15.70 -41.42
CA THR A 688 14.41 16.72 -41.57
C THR A 688 15.61 16.48 -40.64
N ASP A 689 16.74 17.04 -41.04
CA ASP A 689 18.01 17.09 -40.29
C ASP A 689 18.21 18.56 -39.87
N PRO A 690 17.77 18.97 -38.66
CA PRO A 690 17.82 20.36 -38.23
C PRO A 690 19.22 20.82 -37.80
N ASN A 691 20.15 19.88 -37.53
CA ASN A 691 21.47 20.16 -36.98
C ASN A 691 22.61 20.06 -38.02
N ASN A 692 22.31 19.48 -39.19
CA ASN A 692 23.19 19.19 -40.33
C ASN A 692 24.35 18.22 -40.06
N ASP A 693 24.17 17.24 -39.16
CA ASP A 693 25.14 16.18 -38.91
C ASP A 693 24.95 14.91 -39.77
N GLY A 694 23.79 14.79 -40.45
CA GLY A 694 23.44 13.68 -41.35
C GLY A 694 22.47 12.64 -40.76
N GLN A 695 22.14 12.74 -39.47
CA GLN A 695 21.01 12.07 -38.84
C GLN A 695 19.73 12.92 -38.99
N TYR A 696 18.56 12.28 -38.96
CA TYR A 696 17.26 12.95 -39.18
C TYR A 696 16.36 12.77 -37.96
N GLU A 697 16.56 13.59 -36.93
CA GLU A 697 15.81 13.51 -35.66
C GLU A 697 14.39 14.09 -35.71
N ASP A 698 14.08 14.97 -36.66
CA ASP A 698 12.72 15.45 -36.94
C ASP A 698 12.05 14.43 -37.88
N LEU A 699 11.51 13.35 -37.33
CA LEU A 699 10.86 12.27 -38.07
C LEU A 699 9.50 12.67 -38.63
N ASN A 700 8.81 13.58 -37.93
CA ASN A 700 7.47 14.01 -38.33
C ASN A 700 7.50 15.08 -39.43
N GLY A 701 8.61 15.81 -39.58
CA GLY A 701 8.90 16.79 -40.63
C GLY A 701 8.36 18.19 -40.36
N ASP A 702 8.02 18.55 -39.11
CA ASP A 702 7.46 19.86 -38.75
C ASP A 702 8.52 20.91 -38.36
N GLY A 703 9.79 20.52 -38.32
CA GLY A 703 10.93 21.38 -37.99
C GLY A 703 11.20 21.54 -36.50
N LEU A 704 10.58 20.71 -35.65
CA LEU A 704 10.93 20.52 -34.25
C LEU A 704 11.50 19.11 -34.06
N VAL A 705 12.31 18.93 -33.02
CA VAL A 705 12.67 17.60 -32.52
C VAL A 705 11.99 17.51 -31.16
N ASP A 706 10.88 16.78 -31.08
CA ASP A 706 10.10 16.65 -29.86
C ASP A 706 9.63 15.19 -29.60
N PHE A 707 8.83 15.01 -28.55
CA PHE A 707 8.38 13.68 -28.14
C PHE A 707 7.53 12.97 -29.21
N SER A 708 6.95 13.71 -30.16
CA SER A 708 6.22 13.17 -31.31
C SER A 708 7.13 12.34 -32.21
N ASP A 709 8.39 12.74 -32.39
CA ASP A 709 9.36 12.06 -33.24
C ASP A 709 9.82 10.74 -32.62
N VAL A 710 10.05 10.72 -31.29
CA VAL A 710 10.32 9.49 -30.53
C VAL A 710 9.16 8.50 -30.66
N VAL A 711 7.92 8.99 -30.59
CA VAL A 711 6.71 8.16 -30.74
C VAL A 711 6.59 7.62 -32.17
N ILE A 712 6.94 8.40 -33.21
CA ILE A 712 6.98 7.89 -34.59
C ILE A 712 8.08 6.85 -34.75
N PHE A 713 9.31 7.11 -34.28
CA PHE A 713 10.43 6.17 -34.39
C PHE A 713 10.05 4.83 -33.77
N PHE A 714 9.62 4.84 -32.50
CA PHE A 714 9.26 3.63 -31.77
C PHE A 714 8.15 2.81 -32.46
N ASN A 715 7.12 3.48 -32.99
CA ASN A 715 6.01 2.79 -33.65
C ASN A 715 6.32 2.34 -35.09
N GLN A 716 7.43 2.79 -35.70
CA GLN A 716 7.76 2.56 -37.11
C GLN A 716 9.16 1.99 -37.34
N MET A 717 9.87 1.49 -36.31
CA MET A 717 11.23 0.95 -36.42
C MET A 717 11.38 -0.03 -37.59
N ASP A 718 10.51 -1.04 -37.68
CA ASP A 718 10.49 -2.02 -38.78
C ASP A 718 10.30 -1.35 -40.15
N TRP A 719 9.42 -0.35 -40.23
CA TRP A 719 9.15 0.37 -41.47
C TRP A 719 10.33 1.24 -41.90
N ILE A 720 10.99 1.93 -40.96
CA ILE A 720 12.18 2.75 -41.20
C ILE A 720 13.32 1.84 -41.69
N ALA A 721 13.54 0.69 -41.03
CA ALA A 721 14.54 -0.30 -41.42
C ALA A 721 14.35 -0.84 -42.85
N GLU A 722 13.09 -1.01 -43.30
CA GLU A 722 12.74 -1.51 -44.63
C GLU A 722 12.73 -0.45 -45.74
N ASN A 723 12.41 0.82 -45.42
CA ASN A 723 12.06 1.85 -46.42
C ASN A 723 13.00 3.06 -46.48
N GLU A 724 13.81 3.29 -45.44
CA GLU A 724 14.71 4.44 -45.34
C GLU A 724 16.21 4.05 -45.38
N PRO A 725 17.12 4.99 -45.66
CA PRO A 725 18.55 4.78 -45.49
C PRO A 725 18.88 4.61 -44.00
N VAL A 726 19.25 3.40 -43.58
CA VAL A 726 19.59 3.07 -42.18
C VAL A 726 20.52 4.11 -41.53
N ALA A 727 21.59 4.50 -42.22
CA ALA A 727 22.57 5.49 -41.73
C ALA A 727 22.03 6.92 -41.45
N ALA A 728 20.77 7.22 -41.82
CA ALA A 728 20.09 8.49 -41.50
C ALA A 728 19.30 8.43 -40.17
N PHE A 729 19.03 7.23 -39.65
CA PHE A 729 18.21 6.97 -38.46
C PHE A 729 18.88 6.05 -37.42
N ASP A 730 20.00 5.43 -37.78
CA ASP A 730 20.96 4.72 -36.91
C ASP A 730 21.75 5.75 -36.09
N PHE A 731 21.13 6.24 -35.02
CA PHE A 731 21.69 7.25 -34.12
C PHE A 731 22.82 6.69 -33.24
N ASN A 732 22.89 5.37 -33.09
CA ASN A 732 23.92 4.68 -32.31
C ASN A 732 25.14 4.22 -33.16
N GLN A 733 25.01 4.25 -34.49
CA GLN A 733 26.02 3.91 -35.51
C GLN A 733 26.41 2.40 -35.53
N ASN A 734 25.49 1.49 -35.20
CA ASN A 734 25.72 0.04 -35.28
C ASN A 734 25.39 -0.59 -36.64
N GLY A 735 24.84 0.18 -37.58
CA GLY A 735 24.44 -0.26 -38.91
C GLY A 735 23.04 -0.88 -39.00
N GLN A 736 22.20 -0.71 -37.98
CA GLN A 736 20.83 -1.22 -37.89
C GLN A 736 19.88 -0.13 -37.38
N ILE A 737 18.58 -0.41 -37.38
CA ILE A 737 17.55 0.42 -36.74
C ILE A 737 16.98 -0.42 -35.61
N ASP A 738 17.23 -0.02 -34.37
CA ASP A 738 16.79 -0.77 -33.19
C ASP A 738 16.36 0.14 -32.03
N PHE A 739 16.00 -0.47 -30.89
CA PHE A 739 15.46 0.26 -29.74
C PHE A 739 16.49 1.21 -29.10
N ASN A 740 17.79 0.99 -29.27
CA ASN A 740 18.83 1.91 -28.78
C ASN A 740 18.78 3.25 -29.52
N ASP A 741 18.38 3.26 -30.80
CA ASP A 741 18.18 4.51 -31.55
C ASP A 741 17.01 5.31 -30.99
N VAL A 742 15.90 4.65 -30.62
CA VAL A 742 14.77 5.29 -29.93
C VAL A 742 15.21 5.91 -28.60
N VAL A 743 16.05 5.20 -27.83
CA VAL A 743 16.58 5.71 -26.55
C VAL A 743 17.48 6.93 -26.79
N ILE A 744 18.40 6.88 -27.76
CA ILE A 744 19.27 8.02 -28.09
C ILE A 744 18.46 9.22 -28.59
N LEU A 745 17.41 9.02 -29.40
CA LEU A 745 16.52 10.09 -29.83
C LEU A 745 15.79 10.73 -28.65
N PHE A 746 15.30 9.92 -27.72
CA PHE A 746 14.64 10.40 -26.50
C PHE A 746 15.60 11.18 -25.57
N GLU A 747 16.87 10.77 -25.48
CA GLU A 747 17.91 11.47 -24.71
C GLU A 747 18.39 12.78 -25.37
N ARG A 748 18.04 13.04 -26.63
CA ARG A 748 18.34 14.30 -27.35
C ARG A 748 17.28 15.40 -27.15
N LEU A 749 16.17 15.11 -26.45
CA LEU A 749 15.07 16.05 -26.12
C LEU A 749 15.36 16.95 -24.90
#